data_AF-A0A972BCZ3-F1
#
_entry.id   AF-A0A972BCZ3-F1
#
_cell.length_a   1.000
_cell.length_b   1.000
_cell.length_c   1.000
_cell.angle_alpha   90.00
_cell.angle_beta   90.00
_cell.angle_gamma   90.00
#
_symmetry.space_group_name_H-M   'P 1'
#
loop_
_entity.id
_entity.type
_entity.pdbx_description
1 polymer ?
#
loop_
_entity_poly.entity_id
_entity_poly.type
_entity_poly.pdbx_seq_one_letter_code
_entity_poly.pdbx_strand_id
1 'polypeptide(L)'
;MNTTPARLFPTDPLFPVQWHLYNTGNTPGSQPGFDINVVSVWPDYTGKGVLVAAMDQGMDPNHPDLLDNYRHDLSWDVDTNQRGGSAKVDTQNHGVPVTGLVAAQANNGIGGVGVAWDAQITSYRSGLDETTTDPALAQAYRWASEKILANGVDVWTNSWTPSLWPFSIQDYQEHYLAVTRSVAEQGRGGLGTITLFAAGNARDDKLDTNDNPTDIMPWSITVAASDQKGALTSYSTPGAGLLITSPGSDPRTIVTTDRSGSDGYNTLPGEAGNYTDTAESHFNGTSAATPIAAGVVALMLQANPGLGYRDVQEILAYSAKRATFLNQNYDKGYNGARDWNGGGLLNSHDFGYGHIDAHAAVRLAESWTHTSTTSNLVLQKGSPAQSTAYVATKSTHELTARFDADYRVEHMTVRVNLLTHELQHVTLELISPDGTISTLINRPPVFAPEPTEPGPQTGDSGLPFALDYTLMTVRNWGENLNGDWVLRLRNDSDTQPVHLNDWSITAYTPGNHKQAGTQIFTNEFARFAQEQPNRTTISSDNGTTLNAAIITSDTVVNLTSAHASLGGVAVNLTDAHALKNIFSGDGNDTLTGNGHSNVLLAGRGNNLIDGADGVDVLRLIGDRANYLIDRDANNQILVNSTTLSGGGLDRVSNTEVLQFADQVVLIDTPVQLGPDLFDETGYLARNPDVALAVQDGSLANGYQHYQQWGGHERRDPNALFNEAWYLSTYQDVATAVQAGVLGTGYQHYMAFGWAENRAPAPWMDATAYLSGNPDVVAAGMNPLAHYLGYGVHEGRVLTALEPDLWG
;
A
#
# COMPACT_ATOMS: atom_id res chain seq x y z
N MET A 1 3.35 23.35 -22.09
CA MET A 1 2.06 22.85 -22.65
C MET A 1 1.48 21.96 -21.57
N ASN A 2 0.18 22.06 -21.25
CA ASN A 2 -0.44 21.21 -20.23
C ASN A 2 -0.27 19.73 -20.61
N THR A 3 0.52 18.99 -19.84
CA THR A 3 0.71 17.54 -19.94
C THR A 3 -0.34 16.87 -19.08
N THR A 4 -1.58 16.76 -19.55
CA THR A 4 -2.53 15.84 -18.93
C THR A 4 -1.94 14.42 -19.03
N PRO A 5 -1.98 13.59 -17.98
CA PRO A 5 -1.53 12.21 -18.07
C PRO A 5 -2.15 11.54 -19.29
N ALA A 6 -1.34 10.78 -20.04
CA ALA A 6 -1.86 10.01 -21.15
C ALA A 6 -2.97 9.09 -20.63
N ARG A 7 -4.05 8.95 -21.41
CA ARG A 7 -5.18 8.07 -21.06
C ARG A 7 -5.34 7.03 -22.13
N LEU A 8 -5.50 5.78 -21.72
CA LEU A 8 -5.83 4.67 -22.60
C LEU A 8 -7.31 4.34 -22.43
N PHE A 9 -8.04 4.32 -23.55
CA PHE A 9 -9.44 3.93 -23.59
C PHE A 9 -9.55 2.65 -24.41
N PRO A 10 -9.95 1.53 -23.79
CA PRO A 10 -10.18 0.28 -24.50
C PRO A 10 -11.24 0.40 -25.59
N THR A 11 -11.13 -0.47 -26.60
CA THR A 11 -12.03 -0.49 -27.77
C THR A 11 -13.28 -1.35 -27.59
N ASP A 12 -13.41 -2.01 -26.43
CA ASP A 12 -14.43 -3.00 -26.14
C ASP A 12 -15.84 -2.39 -26.06
N PRO A 13 -16.87 -3.01 -26.66
CA PRO A 13 -18.20 -2.40 -26.82
C PRO A 13 -18.90 -1.98 -25.53
N LEU A 14 -18.64 -2.67 -24.41
CA LEU A 14 -19.27 -2.39 -23.11
C LEU A 14 -18.44 -1.47 -22.22
N PHE A 15 -17.18 -1.17 -22.55
CA PHE A 15 -16.37 -0.22 -21.78
C PHE A 15 -17.07 1.15 -21.56
N PRO A 16 -17.76 1.75 -22.55
CA PRO A 16 -18.49 3.01 -22.36
C PRO A 16 -19.61 2.96 -21.33
N VAL A 17 -20.04 1.79 -20.86
CA VAL A 17 -21.06 1.64 -19.79
C VAL A 17 -20.50 1.05 -18.49
N GLN A 18 -19.20 0.70 -18.45
CA GLN A 18 -18.48 0.33 -17.24
C GLN A 18 -18.11 1.56 -16.42
N TRP A 19 -19.12 2.19 -15.82
CA TRP A 19 -18.98 3.40 -15.02
C TRP A 19 -17.95 3.26 -13.90
N HIS A 20 -17.76 2.05 -13.35
CA HIS A 20 -16.79 1.81 -12.29
C HIS A 20 -15.34 2.06 -12.75
N LEU A 21 -15.04 1.92 -14.05
CA LEU A 21 -13.72 2.19 -14.64
C LEU A 21 -13.59 3.63 -15.12
N TYR A 22 -14.64 4.17 -15.74
CA TYR A 22 -14.66 5.55 -16.25
C TYR A 22 -16.08 6.14 -16.21
N ASN A 23 -16.30 7.04 -15.26
CA ASN A 23 -17.58 7.68 -14.99
C ASN A 23 -17.53 9.15 -15.41
N THR A 24 -18.18 9.44 -16.52
CA THR A 24 -18.37 10.80 -17.04
C THR A 24 -19.82 11.26 -16.96
N GLY A 25 -20.66 10.58 -16.16
CA GLY A 25 -22.11 10.71 -16.24
C GLY A 25 -22.70 9.97 -17.45
N ASN A 26 -21.96 9.01 -17.98
CA ASN A 26 -22.23 8.23 -19.21
C ASN A 26 -23.35 7.20 -19.04
N THR A 27 -23.66 6.77 -17.82
CA THR A 27 -24.78 5.85 -17.54
C THR A 27 -25.90 6.57 -16.76
N PRO A 28 -27.18 6.16 -16.90
CA PRO A 28 -28.26 6.91 -16.29
C PRO A 28 -28.17 6.92 -14.75
N GLY A 29 -28.14 8.12 -14.18
CA GLY A 29 -28.05 8.34 -12.74
C GLY A 29 -26.64 8.27 -12.16
N SER A 30 -25.61 8.06 -12.98
CA SER A 30 -24.20 8.19 -12.57
C SER A 30 -23.81 9.66 -12.41
N GLN A 31 -22.86 9.94 -11.53
CA GLN A 31 -22.25 11.25 -11.37
C GLN A 31 -20.76 11.20 -11.74
N PRO A 32 -20.24 12.13 -12.56
CA PRO A 32 -18.86 12.10 -13.00
C PRO A 32 -17.84 12.05 -11.86
N GLY A 33 -16.76 11.28 -12.04
CA GLY A 33 -15.64 11.21 -11.11
C GLY A 33 -15.83 10.29 -9.90
N PHE A 34 -16.92 9.51 -9.87
CA PHE A 34 -17.11 8.35 -8.99
C PHE A 34 -16.88 7.07 -9.77
N ASP A 35 -15.61 6.84 -10.06
CA ASP A 35 -14.99 5.66 -10.65
C ASP A 35 -13.68 5.39 -9.89
N ILE A 36 -12.98 4.32 -10.25
CA ILE A 36 -11.68 4.00 -9.63
C ILE A 36 -10.49 4.78 -10.23
N ASN A 37 -10.70 5.73 -11.16
CA ASN A 37 -9.65 6.54 -11.77
C ASN A 37 -8.50 5.73 -12.42
N VAL A 38 -8.83 4.68 -13.20
CA VAL A 38 -7.82 3.74 -13.74
C VAL A 38 -7.30 4.09 -15.15
N VAL A 39 -8.03 4.91 -15.91
CA VAL A 39 -7.72 5.17 -17.34
C VAL A 39 -6.36 5.83 -17.59
N SER A 40 -5.79 6.52 -16.59
CA SER A 40 -4.44 7.10 -16.62
C SER A 40 -3.35 6.16 -16.12
N VAL A 41 -3.70 4.98 -15.63
CA VAL A 41 -2.77 3.93 -15.17
C VAL A 41 -2.43 2.97 -16.31
N TRP A 42 -3.46 2.58 -17.09
CA TRP A 42 -3.36 1.58 -18.15
C TRP A 42 -2.33 1.80 -19.27
N PRO A 43 -1.93 3.03 -19.61
CA PRO A 43 -0.80 3.21 -20.51
C PRO A 43 0.52 2.58 -19.98
N ASP A 44 0.67 2.45 -18.66
CA ASP A 44 1.89 1.98 -17.99
C ASP A 44 1.71 0.59 -17.37
N TYR A 45 0.57 0.35 -16.71
CA TYR A 45 0.32 -0.88 -15.95
C TYR A 45 -1.07 -1.43 -16.25
N THR A 46 -1.13 -2.73 -16.51
CA THR A 46 -2.32 -3.48 -16.95
C THR A 46 -2.56 -4.74 -16.12
N GLY A 47 -1.75 -4.97 -15.08
CA GLY A 47 -1.75 -6.15 -14.21
C GLY A 47 -0.82 -7.26 -14.66
N LYS A 48 -0.03 -7.02 -15.72
CA LYS A 48 0.83 -8.02 -16.34
C LYS A 48 1.81 -8.63 -15.34
N GLY A 49 1.87 -9.96 -15.33
CA GLY A 49 2.79 -10.71 -14.48
C GLY A 49 2.26 -11.00 -13.08
N VAL A 50 1.06 -10.51 -12.74
CA VAL A 50 0.40 -10.79 -11.46
C VAL A 50 -0.61 -11.94 -11.62
N LEU A 51 -0.59 -12.90 -10.70
CA LEU A 51 -1.55 -13.99 -10.62
C LEU A 51 -2.59 -13.73 -9.53
N VAL A 52 -3.86 -13.63 -9.93
CA VAL A 52 -5.00 -13.45 -9.04
C VAL A 52 -5.82 -14.75 -8.94
N ALA A 53 -6.12 -15.21 -7.73
CA ALA A 53 -7.06 -16.30 -7.50
C ALA A 53 -8.37 -15.79 -6.91
N ALA A 54 -9.49 -16.25 -7.46
CA ALA A 54 -10.81 -16.07 -6.88
C ALA A 54 -11.28 -17.37 -6.23
N MET A 55 -11.50 -17.36 -4.92
CA MET A 55 -12.28 -18.43 -4.28
C MET A 55 -13.75 -18.05 -4.34
N ASP A 56 -14.50 -18.70 -5.22
CA ASP A 56 -15.88 -18.34 -5.53
C ASP A 56 -16.68 -19.55 -6.05
N GLN A 57 -17.88 -19.37 -6.59
CA GLN A 57 -18.77 -20.41 -7.09
C GLN A 57 -18.28 -21.14 -8.37
N GLY A 58 -17.09 -20.79 -8.85
CA GLY A 58 -16.47 -21.35 -10.05
C GLY A 58 -16.57 -20.43 -11.25
N MET A 59 -15.89 -20.83 -12.33
CA MET A 59 -15.72 -20.01 -13.53
C MET A 59 -16.20 -20.74 -14.79
N ASP A 60 -16.50 -20.01 -15.86
CA ASP A 60 -16.73 -20.54 -17.19
C ASP A 60 -15.39 -20.60 -17.94
N PRO A 61 -14.76 -21.79 -18.03
CA PRO A 61 -13.42 -21.92 -18.58
C PRO A 61 -13.33 -21.51 -20.06
N ASN A 62 -14.46 -21.41 -20.77
CA ASN A 62 -14.47 -21.07 -22.19
C ASN A 62 -15.05 -19.69 -22.47
N HIS A 63 -15.27 -18.86 -21.44
CA HIS A 63 -15.76 -17.51 -21.64
C HIS A 63 -14.80 -16.74 -22.56
N PRO A 64 -15.27 -16.21 -23.71
CA PRO A 64 -14.38 -15.68 -24.74
C PRO A 64 -13.57 -14.47 -24.27
N ASP A 65 -14.09 -13.75 -23.27
CA ASP A 65 -13.45 -12.56 -22.69
C ASP A 65 -12.47 -12.86 -21.54
N LEU A 66 -12.34 -14.13 -21.13
CA LEU A 66 -11.47 -14.57 -20.02
C LEU A 66 -10.42 -15.60 -20.44
N LEU A 67 -10.63 -16.24 -21.59
CA LEU A 67 -9.86 -17.42 -22.03
C LEU A 67 -8.34 -17.20 -22.02
N ASP A 68 -7.88 -16.05 -22.53
CA ASP A 68 -6.44 -15.75 -22.65
C ASP A 68 -5.76 -15.51 -21.29
N ASN A 69 -6.53 -15.02 -20.31
CA ASN A 69 -6.04 -14.69 -18.97
C ASN A 69 -6.25 -15.84 -17.97
N TYR A 70 -7.07 -16.84 -18.31
CA TYR A 70 -7.42 -17.91 -17.38
C TYR A 70 -6.40 -19.05 -17.31
N ARG A 71 -5.85 -19.24 -16.11
CA ARG A 71 -4.93 -20.33 -15.76
C ARG A 71 -5.68 -21.58 -15.34
N HIS A 72 -6.24 -22.29 -16.32
CA HIS A 72 -6.90 -23.59 -16.13
C HIS A 72 -6.01 -24.61 -15.42
N ASP A 73 -4.71 -24.57 -15.71
CA ASP A 73 -3.72 -25.48 -15.16
C ASP A 73 -3.52 -25.30 -13.65
N LEU A 74 -3.94 -24.18 -13.08
CA LEU A 74 -3.89 -23.88 -11.65
C LEU A 74 -5.24 -24.01 -10.95
N SER A 75 -6.34 -24.13 -11.71
CA SER A 75 -7.70 -24.15 -11.16
C SER A 75 -7.98 -25.37 -10.26
N TRP A 76 -8.79 -25.17 -9.23
CA TRP A 76 -9.04 -26.17 -8.19
C TRP A 76 -10.46 -26.10 -7.66
N ASP A 77 -11.01 -27.24 -7.27
CA ASP A 77 -12.29 -27.35 -6.58
C ASP A 77 -11.96 -27.64 -5.13
N VAL A 78 -12.22 -26.64 -4.28
CA VAL A 78 -11.85 -26.66 -2.86
C VAL A 78 -12.93 -27.29 -1.99
N ASP A 79 -14.05 -27.75 -2.53
CA ASP A 79 -14.99 -28.58 -1.76
C ASP A 79 -14.59 -30.06 -1.78
N THR A 80 -14.05 -30.50 -2.93
CA THR A 80 -13.67 -31.90 -3.18
C THR A 80 -12.16 -32.11 -3.11
N ASN A 81 -11.38 -31.03 -3.02
CA ASN A 81 -9.93 -31.00 -3.08
C ASN A 81 -9.35 -31.66 -4.34
N GLN A 82 -9.90 -31.30 -5.51
CA GLN A 82 -9.51 -31.85 -6.82
C GLN A 82 -9.21 -30.76 -7.84
N ARG A 83 -8.48 -31.08 -8.91
CA ARG A 83 -8.21 -30.12 -10.00
C ARG A 83 -9.50 -29.76 -10.73
N GLY A 84 -9.60 -28.49 -11.13
CA GLY A 84 -10.69 -27.92 -11.91
C GLY A 84 -11.48 -26.88 -11.12
N GLY A 85 -11.78 -25.72 -11.70
CA GLY A 85 -12.44 -24.61 -11.01
C GLY A 85 -13.74 -24.16 -11.68
N SER A 86 -14.40 -25.04 -12.43
CA SER A 86 -15.62 -24.68 -13.15
C SER A 86 -16.86 -24.72 -12.28
N ALA A 87 -17.83 -23.84 -12.57
CA ALA A 87 -19.17 -23.93 -12.01
C ALA A 87 -19.77 -25.32 -12.29
N LYS A 88 -20.40 -25.94 -11.28
CA LYS A 88 -20.92 -27.32 -11.37
C LYS A 88 -22.42 -27.40 -11.60
N VAL A 89 -23.17 -26.37 -11.22
CA VAL A 89 -24.63 -26.29 -11.33
C VAL A 89 -25.04 -24.92 -11.86
N ASP A 90 -26.32 -24.77 -12.24
CA ASP A 90 -26.90 -23.57 -12.85
C ASP A 90 -27.04 -22.37 -11.89
N THR A 91 -27.04 -22.61 -10.58
CA THR A 91 -27.07 -21.53 -9.56
C THR A 91 -25.70 -20.91 -9.29
N GLN A 92 -24.62 -21.52 -9.78
CA GLN A 92 -23.25 -21.09 -9.55
C GLN A 92 -22.76 -20.07 -10.58
N ASN A 93 -23.34 -18.87 -10.51
CA ASN A 93 -23.12 -17.83 -11.53
C ASN A 93 -22.16 -16.74 -11.08
N HIS A 94 -21.87 -16.67 -9.78
CA HIS A 94 -21.19 -15.53 -9.16
C HIS A 94 -19.71 -15.39 -9.57
N GLY A 95 -18.97 -16.49 -9.70
CA GLY A 95 -17.52 -16.44 -9.89
C GLY A 95 -17.07 -15.89 -11.23
N VAL A 96 -17.88 -15.99 -12.29
CA VAL A 96 -17.53 -15.46 -13.62
C VAL A 96 -17.47 -13.93 -13.61
N PRO A 97 -18.54 -13.20 -13.23
CA PRO A 97 -18.49 -11.76 -12.98
C PRO A 97 -17.34 -11.30 -12.09
N VAL A 98 -17.08 -12.01 -10.99
CA VAL A 98 -15.97 -11.70 -10.06
C VAL A 98 -14.64 -11.71 -10.80
N THR A 99 -14.36 -12.76 -11.58
CA THR A 99 -13.10 -12.85 -12.34
C THR A 99 -13.02 -11.87 -13.50
N GLY A 100 -14.15 -11.55 -14.16
CA GLY A 100 -14.18 -10.55 -15.23
C GLY A 100 -13.89 -9.13 -14.77
N LEU A 101 -14.31 -8.77 -13.55
CA LEU A 101 -13.95 -7.48 -12.97
C LEU A 101 -12.45 -7.33 -12.72
N VAL A 102 -11.75 -8.44 -12.48
CA VAL A 102 -10.30 -8.43 -12.38
C VAL A 102 -9.67 -8.36 -13.77
N ALA A 103 -9.96 -9.32 -14.65
CA ALA A 103 -9.13 -9.56 -15.83
C ALA A 103 -9.90 -9.96 -17.11
N ALA A 104 -11.12 -9.43 -17.34
CA ALA A 104 -11.68 -9.46 -18.68
C ALA A 104 -10.74 -8.75 -19.67
N GLN A 105 -10.49 -9.37 -20.80
CA GLN A 105 -9.46 -8.96 -21.76
C GLN A 105 -9.84 -7.63 -22.42
N ALA A 106 -8.88 -6.71 -22.52
CA ALA A 106 -9.09 -5.47 -23.24
C ALA A 106 -8.75 -5.60 -24.74
N ASN A 107 -9.42 -4.82 -25.56
CA ASN A 107 -9.17 -4.62 -26.99
C ASN A 107 -9.31 -5.88 -27.85
N ASN A 108 -10.20 -6.79 -27.47
CA ASN A 108 -10.52 -7.99 -28.26
C ASN A 108 -11.79 -7.81 -29.12
N GLY A 109 -12.50 -6.69 -28.95
CA GLY A 109 -13.66 -6.30 -29.76
C GLY A 109 -14.99 -6.94 -29.33
N ILE A 110 -15.02 -7.58 -28.16
CA ILE A 110 -16.21 -8.13 -27.51
C ILE A 110 -16.32 -7.57 -26.09
N GLY A 111 -17.49 -7.71 -25.47
CA GLY A 111 -17.62 -7.52 -24.03
C GLY A 111 -17.15 -6.19 -23.45
N GLY A 112 -16.66 -6.29 -22.22
CA GLY A 112 -16.13 -5.20 -21.42
C GLY A 112 -14.68 -5.47 -21.05
N VAL A 113 -14.21 -4.85 -19.98
CA VAL A 113 -12.80 -4.84 -19.61
C VAL A 113 -12.62 -5.03 -18.12
N GLY A 114 -11.62 -5.81 -17.71
CA GLY A 114 -11.22 -5.96 -16.31
C GLY A 114 -10.32 -4.81 -15.86
N VAL A 115 -10.24 -4.56 -14.56
CA VAL A 115 -9.36 -3.51 -14.00
C VAL A 115 -7.89 -3.77 -14.35
N ALA A 116 -7.47 -5.03 -14.30
CA ALA A 116 -6.12 -5.53 -14.54
C ALA A 116 -6.17 -6.56 -15.68
N TRP A 117 -6.51 -6.10 -16.88
CA TRP A 117 -6.82 -6.94 -18.04
C TRP A 117 -5.67 -7.79 -18.61
N ASP A 118 -4.42 -7.61 -18.16
CA ASP A 118 -3.29 -8.50 -18.50
C ASP A 118 -2.83 -9.35 -17.29
N ALA A 119 -3.53 -9.26 -16.15
CA ALA A 119 -3.32 -10.16 -15.04
C ALA A 119 -3.80 -11.57 -15.40
N GLN A 120 -3.11 -12.57 -14.85
CA GLN A 120 -3.58 -13.95 -14.94
C GLN A 120 -4.60 -14.22 -13.84
N ILE A 121 -5.65 -14.97 -14.14
CA ILE A 121 -6.69 -15.35 -13.17
C ILE A 121 -6.80 -16.87 -13.03
N THR A 122 -7.10 -17.35 -11.83
CA THR A 122 -7.48 -18.75 -11.59
C THR A 122 -8.64 -18.88 -10.61
N SER A 123 -9.37 -19.99 -10.68
CA SER A 123 -10.58 -20.21 -9.87
C SER A 123 -10.38 -21.34 -8.88
N TYR A 124 -10.65 -21.05 -7.60
CA TYR A 124 -10.75 -22.00 -6.51
C TYR A 124 -12.22 -22.18 -6.14
N ARG A 125 -12.88 -23.08 -6.84
CA ARG A 125 -14.33 -23.25 -6.79
C ARG A 125 -14.79 -23.87 -5.47
N SER A 126 -15.72 -23.19 -4.82
CA SER A 126 -16.48 -23.64 -3.65
C SER A 126 -17.98 -23.57 -3.96
N GLY A 127 -18.81 -24.30 -3.21
CA GLY A 127 -20.27 -24.26 -3.30
C GLY A 127 -20.81 -22.85 -3.08
N LEU A 128 -20.41 -22.27 -1.94
CA LEU A 128 -20.82 -20.96 -1.43
C LEU A 128 -22.33 -20.72 -1.62
N ASP A 129 -23.11 -21.71 -1.19
CA ASP A 129 -24.57 -21.67 -1.23
C ASP A 129 -25.12 -21.85 0.19
N GLU A 130 -26.44 -21.67 0.34
CA GLU A 130 -27.15 -21.80 1.62
C GLU A 130 -27.01 -23.17 2.29
N THR A 131 -26.52 -24.20 1.58
CA THR A 131 -26.29 -25.54 2.12
C THR A 131 -24.85 -25.77 2.60
N THR A 132 -23.96 -24.80 2.37
CA THR A 132 -22.56 -24.88 2.76
C THR A 132 -22.42 -24.66 4.27
N THR A 133 -22.10 -25.73 5.00
CA THR A 133 -21.89 -25.64 6.46
C THR A 133 -20.57 -24.95 6.81
N ASP A 134 -20.51 -24.24 7.95
CA ASP A 134 -19.29 -23.59 8.44
C ASP A 134 -18.04 -24.49 8.51
N PRO A 135 -18.08 -25.74 9.03
CA PRO A 135 -16.91 -26.61 9.02
C PRO A 135 -16.43 -26.96 7.60
N ALA A 136 -17.36 -27.12 6.65
CA ALA A 136 -17.01 -27.39 5.25
C ALA A 136 -16.36 -26.17 4.60
N LEU A 137 -16.89 -24.96 4.83
CA LEU A 137 -16.31 -23.72 4.33
C LEU A 137 -14.93 -23.45 4.93
N ALA A 138 -14.76 -23.62 6.25
CA ALA A 138 -13.47 -23.49 6.92
C ALA A 138 -12.43 -24.47 6.35
N GLN A 139 -12.83 -25.71 6.07
CA GLN A 139 -11.98 -26.70 5.41
C GLN A 139 -11.64 -26.30 3.97
N ALA A 140 -12.61 -25.83 3.18
CA ALA A 140 -12.40 -25.38 1.81
C ALA A 140 -11.42 -24.20 1.78
N TYR A 141 -11.57 -23.24 2.70
CA TYR A 141 -10.68 -22.08 2.83
C TYR A 141 -9.24 -22.50 3.14
N ARG A 142 -9.04 -23.50 4.00
CA ARG A 142 -7.71 -24.09 4.25
C ARG A 142 -7.13 -24.76 3.01
N TRP A 143 -7.91 -25.55 2.27
CA TRP A 143 -7.39 -26.16 1.04
C TRP A 143 -7.10 -25.12 -0.05
N ALA A 144 -7.89 -24.04 -0.12
CA ALA A 144 -7.61 -22.91 -0.98
C ALA A 144 -6.25 -22.30 -0.63
N SER A 145 -5.97 -22.04 0.65
CA SER A 145 -4.69 -21.44 1.06
C SER A 145 -3.47 -22.30 0.73
N GLU A 146 -3.59 -23.62 0.83
CA GLU A 146 -2.53 -24.55 0.38
C GLU A 146 -2.23 -24.38 -1.12
N LYS A 147 -3.26 -24.12 -1.95
CA LYS A 147 -3.11 -23.87 -3.39
C LYS A 147 -2.61 -22.47 -3.71
N ILE A 148 -3.05 -21.46 -2.95
CA ILE A 148 -2.51 -20.10 -3.02
C ILE A 148 -0.99 -20.15 -2.89
N LEU A 149 -0.49 -20.83 -1.84
CA LEU A 149 0.94 -20.96 -1.58
C LEU A 149 1.65 -21.79 -2.65
N ALA A 150 1.10 -22.97 -2.98
CA ALA A 150 1.73 -23.89 -3.92
C ALA A 150 1.87 -23.31 -5.34
N ASN A 151 0.92 -22.46 -5.75
CA ASN A 151 0.89 -21.87 -7.08
C ASN A 151 1.53 -20.48 -7.15
N GLY A 152 1.98 -19.91 -6.02
CA GLY A 152 2.56 -18.57 -5.98
C GLY A 152 1.55 -17.48 -6.35
N VAL A 153 0.31 -17.57 -5.85
CA VAL A 153 -0.72 -16.55 -6.10
C VAL A 153 -0.36 -15.24 -5.40
N ASP A 154 -0.43 -14.14 -6.14
CA ASP A 154 -0.10 -12.81 -5.65
C ASP A 154 -1.27 -12.17 -4.89
N VAL A 155 -2.47 -12.28 -5.45
CA VAL A 155 -3.70 -11.66 -4.92
C VAL A 155 -4.80 -12.71 -4.78
N TRP A 156 -5.44 -12.78 -3.62
CA TRP A 156 -6.54 -13.68 -3.32
C TRP A 156 -7.81 -12.90 -3.01
N THR A 157 -8.78 -12.92 -3.92
CA THR A 157 -10.07 -12.25 -3.76
C THR A 157 -11.14 -13.23 -3.27
N ASN A 158 -11.89 -12.83 -2.23
CA ASN A 158 -12.94 -13.60 -1.59
C ASN A 158 -14.23 -12.76 -1.55
N SER A 159 -15.09 -12.94 -2.55
CA SER A 159 -16.36 -12.21 -2.68
C SER A 159 -17.52 -12.89 -1.96
N TRP A 160 -17.25 -13.41 -0.76
CA TRP A 160 -18.17 -14.18 0.08
C TRP A 160 -17.90 -13.90 1.55
N THR A 161 -18.90 -14.18 2.38
CA THR A 161 -18.82 -14.16 3.84
C THR A 161 -19.46 -15.44 4.38
N PRO A 162 -18.91 -16.07 5.45
CA PRO A 162 -19.44 -17.35 5.96
C PRO A 162 -20.92 -17.33 6.37
N SER A 163 -21.24 -16.64 7.47
CA SER A 163 -22.54 -16.61 8.11
C SER A 163 -22.98 -15.16 8.30
N LEU A 164 -24.28 -14.91 8.12
CA LEU A 164 -24.90 -13.61 8.35
C LEU A 164 -25.35 -13.42 9.81
N TRP A 165 -25.13 -14.41 10.68
CA TRP A 165 -25.54 -14.36 12.09
C TRP A 165 -24.38 -13.85 12.95
N PRO A 166 -24.56 -12.77 13.74
CA PRO A 166 -23.46 -12.15 14.47
C PRO A 166 -22.78 -13.11 15.44
N PHE A 167 -21.44 -13.20 15.34
CA PHE A 167 -20.60 -14.01 16.21
C PHE A 167 -20.93 -15.52 16.22
N SER A 168 -21.77 -15.99 15.29
CA SER A 168 -22.25 -17.38 15.24
C SER A 168 -21.13 -18.39 15.01
N ILE A 169 -20.06 -17.96 14.33
CA ILE A 169 -18.90 -18.78 13.99
C ILE A 169 -17.64 -18.43 14.80
N GLN A 170 -17.81 -17.90 16.02
CA GLN A 170 -16.68 -17.54 16.90
C GLN A 170 -15.68 -18.70 17.09
N ASP A 171 -16.15 -19.94 17.14
CA ASP A 171 -15.30 -21.13 17.30
C ASP A 171 -14.34 -21.37 16.12
N TYR A 172 -14.61 -20.77 14.95
CA TYR A 172 -13.74 -20.83 13.77
C TYR A 172 -12.83 -19.62 13.61
N GLN A 173 -12.92 -18.59 14.46
CA GLN A 173 -12.13 -17.36 14.33
C GLN A 173 -10.63 -17.64 14.24
N GLU A 174 -10.09 -18.43 15.17
CA GLU A 174 -8.66 -18.79 15.19
C GLU A 174 -8.25 -19.60 13.95
N HIS A 175 -9.15 -20.39 13.37
CA HIS A 175 -8.87 -21.13 12.14
C HIS A 175 -8.71 -20.18 10.94
N TYR A 176 -9.63 -19.24 10.74
CA TYR A 176 -9.52 -18.25 9.65
C TYR A 176 -8.29 -17.36 9.83
N LEU A 177 -8.02 -16.89 11.05
CA LEU A 177 -6.82 -16.11 11.36
C LEU A 177 -5.53 -16.88 11.05
N ALA A 178 -5.45 -18.15 11.45
CA ALA A 178 -4.27 -18.99 11.19
C ALA A 178 -4.05 -19.24 9.69
N VAL A 179 -5.13 -19.50 8.94
CA VAL A 179 -5.05 -19.73 7.49
C VAL A 179 -4.58 -18.48 6.76
N THR A 180 -5.18 -17.32 7.05
CA THR A 180 -4.84 -16.06 6.37
C THR A 180 -3.44 -15.58 6.77
N ARG A 181 -3.06 -15.75 8.04
CA ARG A 181 -1.69 -15.50 8.49
C ARG A 181 -0.68 -16.35 7.73
N SER A 182 -0.97 -17.63 7.48
CA SER A 182 -0.06 -18.51 6.74
C SER A 182 0.22 -18.01 5.32
N VAL A 183 -0.78 -17.46 4.62
CA VAL A 183 -0.58 -16.93 3.25
C VAL A 183 0.11 -15.57 3.25
N ALA A 184 -0.09 -14.76 4.29
CA ALA A 184 0.66 -13.52 4.48
C ALA A 184 2.13 -13.78 4.86
N GLU A 185 2.43 -14.84 5.62
CA GLU A 185 3.80 -15.19 6.02
C GLU A 185 4.63 -15.79 4.88
N GLN A 186 4.02 -16.64 4.05
CA GLN A 186 4.75 -17.47 3.09
C GLN A 186 4.51 -17.08 1.62
N GLY A 187 3.40 -16.42 1.33
CA GLY A 187 3.03 -16.02 -0.02
C GLY A 187 4.07 -15.10 -0.65
N ARG A 188 4.19 -15.13 -1.98
CA ARG A 188 5.08 -14.23 -2.75
C ARG A 188 6.53 -14.18 -2.22
N GLY A 189 7.09 -15.33 -1.84
CA GLY A 189 8.45 -15.42 -1.32
C GLY A 189 8.68 -14.76 0.05
N GLY A 190 7.62 -14.57 0.83
CA GLY A 190 7.65 -13.90 2.14
C GLY A 190 7.15 -12.45 2.13
N LEU A 191 6.84 -11.89 0.95
CA LEU A 191 6.15 -10.59 0.84
C LEU A 191 4.69 -10.68 1.30
N GLY A 192 4.10 -11.87 1.22
CA GLY A 192 2.73 -12.18 1.61
C GLY A 192 1.73 -12.04 0.47
N THR A 193 0.88 -13.05 0.28
CA THR A 193 -0.25 -12.96 -0.66
C THR A 193 -1.26 -11.92 -0.16
N ILE A 194 -1.67 -11.00 -1.04
CA ILE A 194 -2.64 -9.96 -0.68
C ILE A 194 -4.04 -10.58 -0.66
N THR A 195 -4.65 -10.67 0.52
CA THR A 195 -5.98 -11.28 0.68
C THR A 195 -7.05 -10.22 0.86
N LEU A 196 -8.11 -10.26 0.07
CA LEU A 196 -9.25 -9.33 0.14
C LEU A 196 -10.55 -10.07 0.44
N PHE A 197 -11.39 -9.47 1.26
CA PHE A 197 -12.73 -9.95 1.61
C PHE A 197 -13.80 -8.88 1.39
N ALA A 198 -14.95 -9.32 0.92
CA ALA A 198 -16.15 -8.51 0.85
C ALA A 198 -16.70 -8.24 2.26
N ALA A 199 -16.93 -6.96 2.60
CA ALA A 199 -17.43 -6.58 3.92
C ALA A 199 -18.82 -7.14 4.28
N GLY A 200 -19.58 -7.61 3.29
CA GLY A 200 -20.94 -8.10 3.45
C GLY A 200 -22.01 -7.13 2.96
N ASN A 201 -23.22 -7.65 2.83
CA ASN A 201 -24.36 -6.97 2.20
C ASN A 201 -25.56 -6.85 3.17
N ALA A 202 -25.31 -6.67 4.47
CA ALA A 202 -26.31 -6.79 5.53
C ALA A 202 -26.44 -5.51 6.40
N ARG A 203 -26.22 -4.33 5.80
CA ARG A 203 -26.42 -3.03 6.48
C ARG A 203 -27.85 -2.83 6.97
N ASP A 204 -28.86 -3.18 6.17
CA ASP A 204 -30.28 -3.03 6.56
C ASP A 204 -30.65 -3.95 7.73
N ASP A 205 -29.95 -5.08 7.86
CA ASP A 205 -30.02 -5.98 9.00
C ASP A 205 -29.24 -5.47 10.22
N LYS A 206 -28.47 -4.38 10.07
CA LYS A 206 -27.62 -3.74 11.08
C LYS A 206 -26.43 -4.59 11.53
N LEU A 207 -25.91 -5.43 10.64
CA LEU A 207 -24.63 -6.12 10.89
C LEU A 207 -23.46 -5.14 10.88
N ASP A 208 -22.37 -5.55 11.54
CA ASP A 208 -21.07 -4.90 11.53
C ASP A 208 -19.99 -5.89 11.05
N THR A 209 -18.93 -5.40 10.40
CA THR A 209 -17.77 -6.24 10.02
C THR A 209 -17.18 -7.02 11.20
N ASN A 210 -17.21 -6.47 12.43
CA ASN A 210 -16.73 -7.18 13.61
C ASN A 210 -17.57 -8.39 13.99
N ASP A 211 -18.75 -8.56 13.42
CA ASP A 211 -19.62 -9.70 13.69
C ASP A 211 -19.10 -11.00 13.03
N ASN A 212 -18.18 -10.91 12.06
CA ASN A 212 -17.68 -12.04 11.28
C ASN A 212 -16.15 -12.12 11.27
N PRO A 213 -15.55 -13.31 11.52
CA PRO A 213 -14.10 -13.43 11.65
C PRO A 213 -13.31 -13.17 10.35
N THR A 214 -13.92 -13.32 9.17
CA THR A 214 -13.20 -13.07 7.90
C THR A 214 -12.94 -11.58 7.65
N ASP A 215 -13.76 -10.71 8.24
CA ASP A 215 -13.74 -9.27 7.96
C ASP A 215 -12.82 -8.50 8.92
N ILE A 216 -12.23 -9.21 9.89
CA ILE A 216 -11.44 -8.63 11.00
C ILE A 216 -10.07 -9.28 11.19
N MET A 217 -9.52 -9.86 10.13
CA MET A 217 -8.17 -10.40 10.15
C MET A 217 -7.16 -9.29 9.79
N PRO A 218 -6.13 -9.02 10.62
CA PRO A 218 -5.09 -8.01 10.32
C PRO A 218 -4.29 -8.26 9.03
N TRP A 219 -4.44 -9.45 8.44
CA TRP A 219 -3.72 -9.94 7.28
C TRP A 219 -4.52 -9.82 5.98
N SER A 220 -5.77 -9.32 6.05
CA SER A 220 -6.64 -9.13 4.90
C SER A 220 -7.11 -7.69 4.77
N ILE A 221 -7.69 -7.38 3.61
CA ILE A 221 -8.32 -6.10 3.29
C ILE A 221 -9.83 -6.32 3.19
N THR A 222 -10.59 -5.67 4.06
CA THR A 222 -12.06 -5.71 4.05
C THR A 222 -12.61 -4.55 3.22
N VAL A 223 -13.43 -4.85 2.21
CA VAL A 223 -13.85 -3.91 1.15
C VAL A 223 -15.35 -3.62 1.21
N ALA A 224 -15.71 -2.34 1.39
CA ALA A 224 -17.07 -1.83 1.33
C ALA A 224 -17.50 -1.46 -0.11
N ALA A 225 -18.81 -1.27 -0.32
CA ALA A 225 -19.41 -1.02 -1.63
C ALA A 225 -20.10 0.35 -1.75
N SER A 226 -19.78 1.08 -2.82
CA SER A 226 -20.45 2.33 -3.20
C SER A 226 -21.24 2.26 -4.51
N ASP A 227 -22.18 3.18 -4.67
CA ASP A 227 -22.95 3.37 -5.89
C ASP A 227 -22.23 4.27 -6.92
N GLN A 228 -22.87 4.43 -8.09
CA GLN A 228 -22.40 5.26 -9.21
C GLN A 228 -22.44 6.79 -8.96
N LYS A 229 -22.80 7.21 -7.74
CA LYS A 229 -22.73 8.59 -7.23
C LYS A 229 -21.75 8.71 -6.06
N GLY A 230 -21.01 7.62 -5.78
CA GLY A 230 -20.07 7.51 -4.68
C GLY A 230 -20.72 7.51 -3.29
N ALA A 231 -22.04 7.38 -3.19
CA ALA A 231 -22.72 7.14 -1.92
C ALA A 231 -22.57 5.67 -1.53
N LEU A 232 -22.74 5.36 -0.24
CA LEU A 232 -22.83 3.96 0.17
C LEU A 232 -24.06 3.31 -0.44
N THR A 233 -23.87 2.07 -0.84
CA THR A 233 -24.99 1.21 -1.21
C THR A 233 -25.82 0.87 0.03
N SER A 234 -27.13 0.67 -0.17
CA SER A 234 -28.07 0.35 0.92
C SER A 234 -27.67 -0.88 1.74
N TYR A 235 -26.94 -1.80 1.13
CA TYR A 235 -26.56 -3.08 1.72
C TYR A 235 -25.15 -3.12 2.34
N SER A 236 -24.20 -2.24 1.97
CA SER A 236 -22.79 -2.40 2.37
C SER A 236 -22.59 -2.36 3.88
N THR A 237 -22.22 -3.49 4.48
CA THR A 237 -22.02 -3.63 5.93
C THR A 237 -20.92 -2.65 6.44
N PRO A 238 -21.21 -1.81 7.45
CA PRO A 238 -20.22 -0.93 8.09
C PRO A 238 -19.33 -1.68 9.10
N GLY A 239 -18.26 -1.05 9.55
CA GLY A 239 -17.59 -1.41 10.79
C GLY A 239 -16.14 -0.94 10.87
N ALA A 240 -15.52 -1.18 12.03
CA ALA A 240 -14.17 -0.67 12.33
C ALA A 240 -13.04 -1.40 11.58
N GLY A 241 -13.33 -2.59 11.03
CA GLY A 241 -12.38 -3.37 10.22
C GLY A 241 -12.30 -2.95 8.75
N LEU A 242 -13.17 -2.05 8.29
CA LEU A 242 -13.17 -1.58 6.90
C LEU A 242 -11.93 -0.75 6.56
N LEU A 243 -11.17 -1.19 5.55
CA LEU A 243 -10.01 -0.44 5.06
C LEU A 243 -10.41 0.53 3.95
N ILE A 244 -11.15 0.06 2.94
CA ILE A 244 -11.43 0.82 1.72
C ILE A 244 -12.85 0.55 1.20
N THR A 245 -13.35 1.48 0.39
CA THR A 245 -14.59 1.34 -0.39
C THR A 245 -14.27 1.26 -1.87
N SER A 246 -14.99 0.40 -2.60
CA SER A 246 -14.87 0.25 -4.04
C SER A 246 -16.26 0.20 -4.70
N PRO A 247 -16.40 0.48 -6.01
CA PRO A 247 -17.68 0.39 -6.71
C PRO A 247 -18.38 -0.98 -6.54
N GLY A 248 -19.59 -1.01 -5.98
CA GLY A 248 -20.42 -2.22 -5.86
C GLY A 248 -21.81 -2.10 -6.51
N SER A 249 -22.25 -0.88 -6.79
CA SER A 249 -23.51 -0.53 -7.48
C SER A 249 -24.82 -0.75 -6.71
N ASP A 250 -25.71 0.24 -6.77
CA ASP A 250 -27.10 0.23 -6.29
C ASP A 250 -27.85 1.38 -7.00
N PRO A 251 -29.04 1.19 -7.62
CA PRO A 251 -29.79 -0.04 -7.84
C PRO A 251 -29.44 -0.77 -9.15
N ARG A 252 -28.40 -0.31 -9.85
CA ARG A 252 -28.03 -0.83 -11.18
C ARG A 252 -27.01 -1.96 -11.06
N THR A 253 -26.82 -2.71 -12.14
CA THR A 253 -25.76 -3.71 -12.26
C THR A 253 -24.39 -3.08 -12.47
N ILE A 254 -23.34 -3.76 -12.02
CA ILE A 254 -21.98 -3.60 -12.52
C ILE A 254 -21.87 -4.42 -13.81
N VAL A 255 -21.48 -3.76 -14.90
CA VAL A 255 -21.27 -4.42 -16.20
C VAL A 255 -19.95 -5.20 -16.18
N THR A 256 -20.02 -6.51 -16.36
CA THR A 256 -18.89 -7.45 -16.40
C THR A 256 -19.29 -8.72 -17.17
N THR A 257 -18.38 -9.68 -17.29
CA THR A 257 -18.64 -11.01 -17.86
C THR A 257 -19.68 -11.76 -17.05
N ASP A 258 -20.42 -12.64 -17.71
CA ASP A 258 -21.37 -13.58 -17.12
C ASP A 258 -21.11 -14.97 -17.70
N ARG A 259 -21.74 -16.01 -17.18
CA ARG A 259 -21.62 -17.33 -17.81
C ARG A 259 -22.10 -17.29 -19.26
N SER A 260 -21.39 -17.95 -20.15
CA SER A 260 -21.69 -17.87 -21.59
C SER A 260 -23.09 -18.39 -21.92
N GLY A 261 -23.76 -17.75 -22.86
CA GLY A 261 -25.12 -18.08 -23.26
C GLY A 261 -26.14 -17.69 -22.21
N SER A 262 -27.17 -18.52 -22.01
CA SER A 262 -28.29 -18.22 -21.11
C SER A 262 -28.14 -18.80 -19.70
N ASP A 263 -26.93 -19.19 -19.32
CA ASP A 263 -26.65 -19.93 -18.07
C ASP A 263 -26.44 -19.00 -16.87
N GLY A 264 -26.20 -17.71 -17.11
CA GLY A 264 -25.82 -16.72 -16.11
C GLY A 264 -26.98 -15.93 -15.50
N TYR A 265 -26.65 -14.76 -14.96
CA TYR A 265 -27.64 -13.74 -14.55
C TYR A 265 -28.41 -13.19 -15.77
N ASN A 266 -27.74 -13.06 -16.91
CA ASN A 266 -28.32 -12.72 -18.18
C ASN A 266 -28.75 -14.01 -18.91
N THR A 267 -30.05 -14.13 -19.14
CA THR A 267 -30.65 -15.33 -19.74
C THR A 267 -30.88 -15.19 -21.24
N LEU A 268 -30.38 -14.12 -21.86
CA LEU A 268 -30.41 -13.95 -23.31
C LEU A 268 -29.58 -15.06 -24.00
N PRO A 269 -30.00 -15.53 -25.18
CA PRO A 269 -29.29 -16.60 -25.87
C PRO A 269 -28.01 -16.10 -26.56
N GLY A 270 -27.01 -16.99 -26.65
CA GLY A 270 -25.75 -16.72 -27.37
C GLY A 270 -24.91 -15.64 -26.70
N GLU A 271 -24.11 -14.92 -27.48
CA GLU A 271 -23.17 -13.90 -26.99
C GLU A 271 -23.83 -12.77 -26.21
N ALA A 272 -25.12 -12.49 -26.48
CA ALA A 272 -25.87 -11.45 -25.77
C ALA A 272 -26.14 -11.81 -24.29
N GLY A 273 -25.98 -13.07 -23.90
CA GLY A 273 -26.10 -13.53 -22.52
C GLY A 273 -24.78 -13.55 -21.74
N ASN A 274 -23.64 -13.32 -22.40
CA ASN A 274 -22.31 -13.44 -21.80
C ASN A 274 -21.94 -12.28 -20.85
N TYR A 275 -22.84 -11.32 -20.60
CA TYR A 275 -22.50 -10.11 -19.86
C TYR A 275 -23.67 -9.62 -19.00
N THR A 276 -23.34 -8.94 -17.90
CA THR A 276 -24.31 -8.34 -16.98
C THR A 276 -24.70 -6.91 -17.41
N ASP A 277 -25.02 -6.72 -18.68
CA ASP A 277 -25.20 -5.41 -19.34
C ASP A 277 -26.66 -5.01 -19.60
N THR A 278 -27.60 -5.87 -19.23
CA THR A 278 -29.05 -5.62 -19.39
C THR A 278 -29.69 -5.05 -18.12
N ALA A 279 -30.94 -4.59 -18.23
CA ALA A 279 -31.68 -4.09 -17.08
C ALA A 279 -32.11 -5.22 -16.12
N GLU A 280 -32.10 -6.47 -16.59
CA GLU A 280 -32.56 -7.67 -15.89
C GLU A 280 -31.40 -8.52 -15.37
N SER A 281 -30.18 -8.33 -15.88
CA SER A 281 -28.97 -9.03 -15.44
C SER A 281 -28.25 -8.21 -14.36
N HIS A 282 -28.40 -8.62 -13.10
CA HIS A 282 -27.89 -7.87 -11.96
C HIS A 282 -26.70 -8.56 -11.29
N PHE A 283 -25.52 -7.94 -11.38
CA PHE A 283 -24.37 -8.24 -10.53
C PHE A 283 -23.98 -7.00 -9.74
N ASN A 284 -23.91 -7.10 -8.41
CA ASN A 284 -23.64 -6.00 -7.49
C ASN A 284 -23.06 -6.54 -6.17
N GLY A 285 -23.05 -5.72 -5.12
CA GLY A 285 -22.63 -6.13 -3.79
C GLY A 285 -21.21 -5.67 -3.44
N THR A 286 -20.84 -5.85 -2.18
CA THR A 286 -19.43 -5.90 -1.78
C THR A 286 -18.66 -6.99 -2.54
N SER A 287 -19.37 -7.99 -3.06
CA SER A 287 -18.88 -9.00 -3.98
C SER A 287 -18.39 -8.47 -5.34
N ALA A 288 -18.91 -7.33 -5.82
CA ALA A 288 -18.39 -6.64 -7.00
C ALA A 288 -17.27 -5.65 -6.62
N ALA A 289 -17.38 -5.02 -5.45
CA ALA A 289 -16.38 -4.07 -4.94
C ALA A 289 -15.00 -4.72 -4.70
N THR A 290 -14.99 -5.93 -4.14
CA THR A 290 -13.79 -6.69 -3.77
C THR A 290 -12.89 -7.04 -4.97
N PRO A 291 -13.37 -7.64 -6.08
CA PRO A 291 -12.53 -7.95 -7.23
C PRO A 291 -12.06 -6.70 -7.98
N ILE A 292 -12.84 -5.61 -7.98
CA ILE A 292 -12.37 -4.33 -8.50
C ILE A 292 -11.16 -3.84 -7.69
N ALA A 293 -11.22 -3.94 -6.35
CA ALA A 293 -10.08 -3.61 -5.49
C ALA A 293 -8.89 -4.56 -5.71
N ALA A 294 -9.14 -5.85 -5.89
CA ALA A 294 -8.11 -6.85 -6.21
C ALA A 294 -7.40 -6.53 -7.55
N GLY A 295 -8.15 -6.04 -8.55
CA GLY A 295 -7.58 -5.55 -9.80
C GLY A 295 -6.67 -4.34 -9.59
N VAL A 296 -7.05 -3.37 -8.77
CA VAL A 296 -6.17 -2.23 -8.43
C VAL A 296 -4.90 -2.69 -7.73
N VAL A 297 -5.01 -3.65 -6.80
CA VAL A 297 -3.83 -4.28 -6.16
C VAL A 297 -2.92 -4.94 -7.20
N ALA A 298 -3.47 -5.62 -8.20
CA ALA A 298 -2.65 -6.20 -9.27
C ALA A 298 -1.90 -5.13 -10.08
N LEU A 299 -2.50 -3.95 -10.32
CA LEU A 299 -1.80 -2.82 -10.93
C LEU A 299 -0.67 -2.31 -10.03
N MET A 300 -0.89 -2.21 -8.72
CA MET A 300 0.14 -1.83 -7.75
C MET A 300 1.32 -2.80 -7.74
N LEU A 301 1.06 -4.11 -7.76
CA LEU A 301 2.11 -5.14 -7.74
C LEU A 301 2.89 -5.22 -9.07
N GLN A 302 2.29 -4.83 -10.19
CA GLN A 302 3.05 -4.66 -11.44
C GLN A 302 3.97 -3.44 -11.35
N ALA A 303 3.49 -2.33 -10.79
CA ALA A 303 4.27 -1.10 -10.64
C ALA A 303 5.42 -1.28 -9.64
N ASN A 304 5.20 -2.05 -8.58
CA ASN A 304 6.23 -2.42 -7.63
C ASN A 304 6.01 -3.85 -7.09
N PRO A 305 6.78 -4.83 -7.60
CA PRO A 305 6.68 -6.21 -7.14
C PRO A 305 7.26 -6.42 -5.73
N GLY A 306 8.07 -5.49 -5.21
CA GLY A 306 8.69 -5.55 -3.88
C GLY A 306 7.74 -5.26 -2.71
N LEU A 307 6.53 -4.74 -2.97
CA LEU A 307 5.55 -4.44 -1.93
C LEU A 307 5.18 -5.68 -1.12
N GLY A 308 5.30 -5.59 0.20
CA GLY A 308 4.72 -6.53 1.14
C GLY A 308 3.24 -6.28 1.39
N TYR A 309 2.54 -7.23 2.00
CA TYR A 309 1.09 -7.13 2.19
C TYR A 309 0.65 -5.93 3.05
N ARG A 310 1.47 -5.52 4.02
CA ARG A 310 1.21 -4.34 4.86
C ARG A 310 1.41 -3.04 4.09
N ASP A 311 2.39 -3.00 3.18
CA ASP A 311 2.60 -1.83 2.31
C ASP A 311 1.38 -1.59 1.43
N VAL A 312 0.79 -2.65 0.87
CA VAL A 312 -0.43 -2.54 0.06
C VAL A 312 -1.60 -1.99 0.88
N GLN A 313 -1.81 -2.47 2.11
CA GLN A 313 -2.86 -1.95 3.00
C GLN A 313 -2.64 -0.46 3.29
N GLU A 314 -1.41 -0.06 3.57
CA GLU A 314 -1.08 1.32 3.88
C GLU A 314 -1.24 2.24 2.66
N ILE A 315 -0.72 1.85 1.50
CA ILE A 315 -0.87 2.61 0.26
C ILE A 315 -2.35 2.84 -0.06
N LEU A 316 -3.21 1.83 0.10
CA LEU A 316 -4.65 1.98 -0.09
C LEU A 316 -5.27 2.99 0.90
N ALA A 317 -4.90 2.94 2.18
CA ALA A 317 -5.41 3.89 3.18
C ALA A 317 -5.00 5.35 2.89
N TYR A 318 -3.74 5.55 2.48
CA TYR A 318 -3.18 6.88 2.23
C TYR A 318 -3.65 7.47 0.89
N SER A 319 -3.84 6.62 -0.12
CA SER A 319 -4.24 7.02 -1.48
C SER A 319 -5.76 7.17 -1.66
N ALA A 320 -6.57 6.66 -0.73
CA ALA A 320 -8.03 6.72 -0.79
C ALA A 320 -8.58 8.14 -1.04
N LYS A 321 -9.61 8.23 -1.87
CA LYS A 321 -10.32 9.48 -2.16
C LYS A 321 -11.50 9.67 -1.19
N ARG A 322 -11.53 10.79 -0.47
CA ARG A 322 -12.58 11.09 0.51
C ARG A 322 -13.71 11.97 -0.03
N ALA A 323 -13.52 12.63 -1.17
CA ALA A 323 -14.43 13.63 -1.76
C ALA A 323 -15.94 13.34 -1.69
N THR A 324 -16.36 12.07 -1.80
CA THR A 324 -17.75 11.58 -1.72
C THR A 324 -18.44 11.85 -0.38
N PHE A 325 -17.78 11.53 0.73
CA PHE A 325 -18.37 11.58 2.07
C PHE A 325 -17.97 12.82 2.86
N LEU A 326 -17.13 13.70 2.31
CA LEU A 326 -16.77 14.96 2.96
C LEU A 326 -17.98 15.91 3.11
N ASN A 327 -18.93 15.90 2.17
CA ASN A 327 -20.06 16.83 2.14
C ASN A 327 -21.40 16.24 2.64
N GLN A 328 -21.37 15.01 3.15
CA GLN A 328 -22.55 14.29 3.64
C GLN A 328 -22.43 14.00 5.15
N ASN A 329 -23.58 13.76 5.80
CA ASN A 329 -23.68 13.44 7.23
C ASN A 329 -23.42 11.94 7.47
N TYR A 330 -22.26 11.45 7.07
CA TYR A 330 -21.77 10.10 7.41
C TYR A 330 -20.94 10.13 8.69
N ASP A 331 -20.79 8.97 9.33
CA ASP A 331 -19.79 8.80 10.39
C ASP A 331 -18.39 9.06 9.81
N LYS A 332 -17.66 10.02 10.38
CA LYS A 332 -16.27 10.30 10.00
C LYS A 332 -15.54 11.01 11.12
N GLY A 333 -14.26 10.71 11.25
CA GLY A 333 -13.38 11.33 12.23
C GLY A 333 -11.94 11.36 11.74
N TYR A 334 -11.22 12.43 12.12
CA TYR A 334 -9.77 12.44 11.99
C TYR A 334 -9.18 11.56 13.08
N ASN A 335 -8.17 10.79 12.72
CA ASN A 335 -7.35 10.07 13.68
C ASN A 335 -6.13 10.90 14.12
N GLY A 336 -5.32 10.35 15.02
CA GLY A 336 -4.13 11.01 15.59
C GLY A 336 -2.85 10.96 14.74
N ALA A 337 -2.90 10.44 13.51
CA ALA A 337 -1.73 10.37 12.64
C ALA A 337 -1.18 11.76 12.27
N ARG A 338 0.05 11.81 11.75
CA ARG A 338 0.77 13.08 11.49
C ARG A 338 1.50 13.11 10.16
N ASP A 339 1.28 12.11 9.31
CA ASP A 339 2.06 11.80 8.12
C ASP A 339 1.22 11.84 6.82
N TRP A 340 0.00 12.38 6.88
CA TRP A 340 -0.90 12.48 5.73
C TRP A 340 -1.45 13.90 5.54
N ASN A 341 -1.16 14.52 4.40
CA ASN A 341 -1.64 15.87 4.07
C ASN A 341 -1.39 16.86 5.23
N GLY A 342 -0.22 16.78 5.87
CA GLY A 342 0.17 17.60 7.02
C GLY A 342 -0.63 17.38 8.32
N GLY A 343 -1.32 16.24 8.48
CA GLY A 343 -2.06 15.91 9.70
C GLY A 343 -2.61 14.48 9.74
N GLY A 344 -3.69 14.28 10.50
CA GLY A 344 -4.32 12.96 10.67
C GLY A 344 -5.15 12.53 9.46
N LEU A 345 -5.28 11.22 9.28
CA LEU A 345 -6.13 10.63 8.26
C LEU A 345 -7.60 10.79 8.66
N LEU A 346 -8.45 11.05 7.67
CA LEU A 346 -9.90 10.99 7.83
C LEU A 346 -10.39 9.58 7.48
N ASN A 347 -11.15 8.97 8.38
CA ASN A 347 -11.76 7.64 8.19
C ASN A 347 -13.21 7.57 8.73
N SER A 348 -13.90 6.48 8.41
CA SER A 348 -15.32 6.25 8.64
C SER A 348 -15.60 4.77 8.92
N HIS A 349 -16.54 4.44 9.81
CA HIS A 349 -17.05 3.07 9.91
C HIS A 349 -17.84 2.65 8.67
N ASP A 350 -18.22 3.58 7.79
CA ASP A 350 -18.97 3.22 6.59
C ASP A 350 -18.08 3.10 5.35
N PHE A 351 -17.04 3.92 5.24
CA PHE A 351 -16.18 4.00 4.05
C PHE A 351 -14.75 3.46 4.25
N GLY A 352 -14.38 3.07 5.47
CA GLY A 352 -12.98 2.91 5.83
C GLY A 352 -12.22 4.23 5.64
N TYR A 353 -11.07 4.19 4.97
CA TYR A 353 -10.30 5.39 4.61
C TYR A 353 -10.84 6.15 3.40
N GLY A 354 -11.71 5.52 2.60
CA GLY A 354 -12.42 6.17 1.51
C GLY A 354 -12.53 5.32 0.26
N HIS A 355 -12.81 5.95 -0.87
CA HIS A 355 -12.94 5.26 -2.16
C HIS A 355 -11.55 4.94 -2.71
N ILE A 356 -11.40 3.74 -3.26
CA ILE A 356 -10.18 3.34 -3.95
C ILE A 356 -9.95 4.23 -5.18
N ASP A 357 -8.71 4.67 -5.37
CA ASP A 357 -8.26 5.47 -6.50
C ASP A 357 -7.01 4.80 -7.09
N ALA A 358 -7.18 4.12 -8.22
CA ALA A 358 -6.14 3.31 -8.85
C ALA A 358 -4.93 4.17 -9.25
N HIS A 359 -5.16 5.38 -9.75
CA HIS A 359 -4.08 6.30 -10.07
C HIS A 359 -3.28 6.68 -8.82
N ALA A 360 -3.93 7.14 -7.76
CA ALA A 360 -3.25 7.53 -6.54
C ALA A 360 -2.50 6.34 -5.90
N ALA A 361 -3.13 5.16 -5.87
CA ALA A 361 -2.53 3.95 -5.30
C ALA A 361 -1.29 3.52 -6.09
N VAL A 362 -1.36 3.49 -7.42
CA VAL A 362 -0.23 3.10 -8.27
C VAL A 362 0.90 4.13 -8.24
N ARG A 363 0.59 5.43 -8.24
CA ARG A 363 1.63 6.48 -8.13
C ARG A 363 2.36 6.44 -6.79
N LEU A 364 1.64 6.19 -5.70
CA LEU A 364 2.28 5.98 -4.40
C LEU A 364 3.04 4.65 -4.36
N ALA A 365 2.57 3.62 -5.06
CA ALA A 365 3.29 2.37 -5.27
C ALA A 365 4.49 2.50 -6.24
N GLU A 366 4.65 3.62 -6.98
CA GLU A 366 5.84 4.01 -7.81
C GLU A 366 6.87 4.88 -7.05
N SER A 367 6.47 5.46 -5.92
CA SER A 367 7.40 6.09 -4.99
C SER A 367 7.78 5.28 -3.75
N TRP A 368 6.83 4.62 -3.03
CA TRP A 368 6.94 3.93 -1.70
C TRP A 368 8.33 4.00 -1.07
N THR A 369 9.01 2.99 -0.58
CA THR A 369 10.48 2.95 -0.39
C THR A 369 10.88 1.94 0.69
N HIS A 370 9.93 1.22 1.24
CA HIS A 370 10.19 0.20 2.23
C HIS A 370 9.32 -1.04 1.97
N THR A 371 9.73 -2.15 2.56
CA THR A 371 9.02 -3.42 2.43
C THR A 371 8.56 -3.88 3.82
N SER A 372 7.24 -3.90 4.03
CA SER A 372 6.57 -4.30 5.26
C SER A 372 5.89 -5.65 5.09
N THR A 373 6.43 -6.66 5.75
CA THR A 373 5.94 -8.04 5.70
C THR A 373 5.68 -8.57 7.10
N THR A 374 5.51 -9.87 7.23
CA THR A 374 5.35 -10.53 8.53
C THR A 374 6.68 -10.58 9.30
N SER A 375 7.82 -10.54 8.60
CA SER A 375 9.15 -10.71 9.20
C SER A 375 9.59 -9.50 10.02
N ASN A 376 9.10 -8.30 9.65
CA ASN A 376 9.34 -7.05 10.35
C ASN A 376 8.07 -6.51 11.04
N LEU A 377 7.05 -7.35 11.25
CA LEU A 377 5.89 -7.03 12.07
C LEU A 377 6.25 -7.22 13.55
N VAL A 378 5.91 -6.24 14.37
CA VAL A 378 6.06 -6.32 15.83
C VAL A 378 4.68 -6.23 16.49
N LEU A 379 4.39 -7.17 17.38
CA LEU A 379 3.17 -7.17 18.18
C LEU A 379 3.45 -6.55 19.54
N GLN A 380 2.77 -5.45 19.84
CA GLN A 380 2.82 -4.80 21.15
C GLN A 380 1.58 -5.18 21.94
N LYS A 381 1.76 -5.61 23.19
CA LYS A 381 0.64 -5.92 24.09
C LYS A 381 0.47 -4.78 25.09
N GLY A 382 -0.75 -4.27 25.20
CA GLY A 382 -1.09 -3.29 26.22
C GLY A 382 -1.22 -3.96 27.57
N SER A 383 -1.04 -3.19 28.64
CA SER A 383 -1.20 -3.65 30.02
C SER A 383 -2.52 -3.09 30.60
N PRO A 384 -3.61 -3.88 30.63
CA PRO A 384 -4.85 -3.46 31.28
C PRO A 384 -4.64 -3.17 32.77
N ALA A 385 -5.12 -2.02 33.23
CA ALA A 385 -5.15 -1.71 34.67
C ALA A 385 -6.16 -2.59 35.41
N GLN A 386 -7.22 -3.01 34.71
CA GLN A 386 -8.25 -3.93 35.17
C GLN A 386 -8.67 -4.81 34.00
N SER A 387 -8.73 -6.13 34.22
CA SER A 387 -9.14 -7.10 33.19
C SER A 387 -10.62 -7.48 33.27
N THR A 388 -11.31 -7.13 34.36
CA THR A 388 -12.69 -7.57 34.58
C THR A 388 -13.60 -6.40 34.91
N ALA A 389 -14.86 -6.43 34.46
CA ALA A 389 -15.87 -5.45 34.82
C ALA A 389 -17.26 -6.08 34.99
N TYR A 390 -18.05 -5.51 35.91
CA TYR A 390 -19.49 -5.73 36.01
C TYR A 390 -20.20 -4.44 35.59
N VAL A 391 -20.98 -4.49 34.51
CA VAL A 391 -21.67 -3.33 33.96
C VAL A 391 -23.18 -3.51 34.16
N ALA A 392 -23.73 -2.73 35.09
CA ALA A 392 -25.15 -2.77 35.42
C ALA A 392 -26.02 -2.31 34.24
N THR A 393 -27.32 -2.58 34.32
CA THR A 393 -28.33 -2.08 33.38
C THR A 393 -28.26 -0.55 33.26
N LYS A 394 -28.42 -0.01 32.04
CA LYS A 394 -28.38 1.44 31.76
C LYS A 394 -27.12 2.14 32.29
N SER A 395 -25.96 1.49 32.19
CA SER A 395 -24.70 2.05 32.67
C SER A 395 -23.56 1.90 31.67
N THR A 396 -22.54 2.73 31.85
CA THR A 396 -21.30 2.72 31.07
C THR A 396 -20.13 2.52 32.03
N HIS A 397 -19.15 1.73 31.62
CA HIS A 397 -17.90 1.52 32.33
C HIS A 397 -16.72 1.73 31.39
N GLU A 398 -15.64 2.30 31.89
CA GLU A 398 -14.41 2.52 31.13
C GLU A 398 -13.27 1.78 31.83
N LEU A 399 -12.54 0.97 31.04
CA LEU A 399 -11.31 0.31 31.45
C LEU A 399 -10.14 0.92 30.67
N THR A 400 -8.94 0.91 31.25
CA THR A 400 -7.75 1.47 30.61
C THR A 400 -6.67 0.41 30.44
N ALA A 401 -5.96 0.46 29.31
CA ALA A 401 -4.72 -0.28 29.09
C ALA A 401 -3.59 0.66 28.66
N ARG A 402 -2.41 0.47 29.24
CA ARG A 402 -1.22 1.28 28.98
C ARG A 402 -0.33 0.64 27.92
N PHE A 403 0.16 1.45 26.98
CA PHE A 403 1.32 1.14 26.15
C PHE A 403 2.44 2.15 26.44
N ASP A 404 3.65 1.66 26.71
CA ASP A 404 4.82 2.51 26.96
C ASP A 404 5.76 2.61 25.74
N ALA A 405 5.50 1.82 24.70
CA ALA A 405 6.33 1.77 23.51
C ALA A 405 5.92 2.88 22.52
N ASP A 406 6.92 3.58 21.99
CA ASP A 406 6.75 4.62 20.96
C ASP A 406 6.81 3.95 19.59
N TYR A 407 5.64 3.51 19.11
CA TYR A 407 5.46 2.87 17.82
C TYR A 407 4.29 3.51 17.09
N ARG A 408 4.34 3.47 15.76
CA ARG A 408 3.20 3.77 14.91
C ARG A 408 2.25 2.57 14.84
N VAL A 409 0.95 2.81 14.95
CA VAL A 409 -0.09 1.78 14.86
C VAL A 409 -0.44 1.49 13.40
N GLU A 410 -0.61 0.22 13.05
CA GLU A 410 -1.24 -0.22 11.80
C GLU A 410 -2.63 -0.80 12.09
N HIS A 411 -2.69 -1.85 12.93
CA HIS A 411 -3.93 -2.47 13.38
C HIS A 411 -4.01 -2.49 14.89
N MET A 412 -5.23 -2.42 15.42
CA MET A 412 -5.52 -2.70 16.82
C MET A 412 -6.49 -3.88 16.91
N THR A 413 -6.21 -4.80 17.82
CA THR A 413 -7.12 -5.89 18.15
C THR A 413 -7.46 -5.88 19.63
N VAL A 414 -8.72 -6.18 19.94
CA VAL A 414 -9.23 -6.30 21.31
C VAL A 414 -9.90 -7.65 21.46
N ARG A 415 -9.30 -8.55 22.24
CA ARG A 415 -9.95 -9.81 22.62
C ARG A 415 -10.77 -9.58 23.87
N VAL A 416 -12.03 -10.01 23.87
CA VAL A 416 -12.94 -9.91 25.01
C VAL A 416 -13.48 -11.28 25.38
N ASN A 417 -13.71 -11.49 26.68
CA ASN A 417 -14.54 -12.58 27.19
C ASN A 417 -15.75 -11.94 27.90
N LEU A 418 -16.86 -11.83 27.18
CA LEU A 418 -18.10 -11.18 27.61
C LEU A 418 -19.19 -12.22 27.90
N LEU A 419 -19.96 -12.01 28.96
CA LEU A 419 -21.13 -12.82 29.31
C LEU A 419 -22.35 -11.92 29.54
N THR A 420 -23.41 -12.14 28.78
CA THR A 420 -24.72 -11.48 28.94
C THR A 420 -25.83 -12.25 28.22
N HIS A 421 -27.07 -12.10 28.66
CA HIS A 421 -28.24 -12.64 27.96
C HIS A 421 -28.83 -11.67 26.91
N GLU A 422 -28.33 -10.43 26.84
CA GLU A 422 -28.85 -9.40 25.93
C GLU A 422 -27.73 -8.63 25.21
N LEU A 423 -26.89 -9.36 24.45
CA LEU A 423 -25.77 -8.77 23.69
C LEU A 423 -26.23 -7.67 22.72
N GLN A 424 -27.47 -7.71 22.23
CA GLN A 424 -28.09 -6.68 21.39
C GLN A 424 -28.22 -5.28 22.05
N HIS A 425 -27.93 -5.17 23.34
CA HIS A 425 -27.90 -3.90 24.07
C HIS A 425 -26.50 -3.45 24.45
N VAL A 426 -25.46 -4.12 23.95
CA VAL A 426 -24.07 -3.82 24.24
C VAL A 426 -23.46 -2.93 23.16
N THR A 427 -22.78 -1.87 23.58
CA THR A 427 -21.85 -1.12 22.75
C THR A 427 -20.46 -1.19 23.36
N LEU A 428 -19.46 -1.52 22.55
CA LEU A 428 -18.05 -1.56 22.94
C LEU A 428 -17.24 -0.63 22.04
N GLU A 429 -16.54 0.33 22.63
CA GLU A 429 -15.69 1.29 21.92
C GLU A 429 -14.24 1.20 22.41
N LEU A 430 -13.29 1.30 21.49
CA LEU A 430 -11.89 1.55 21.79
C LEU A 430 -11.56 3.02 21.50
N ILE A 431 -10.92 3.68 22.45
CA ILE A 431 -10.55 5.09 22.34
C ILE A 431 -9.03 5.20 22.49
N SER A 432 -8.38 5.79 21.50
CA SER A 432 -6.93 5.99 21.50
C SER A 432 -6.49 7.16 22.38
N PRO A 433 -5.18 7.28 22.71
CA PRO A 433 -4.64 8.41 23.44
C PRO A 433 -4.91 9.77 22.77
N ASP A 434 -4.96 9.80 21.43
CA ASP A 434 -5.28 11.00 20.64
C ASP A 434 -6.80 11.24 20.50
N GLY A 435 -7.64 10.36 21.08
CA GLY A 435 -9.10 10.51 21.16
C GLY A 435 -9.88 9.90 20.00
N THR A 436 -9.23 9.13 19.11
CA THR A 436 -9.90 8.41 18.03
C THR A 436 -10.79 7.31 18.59
N ILE A 437 -12.05 7.29 18.19
CA ILE A 437 -13.05 6.31 18.64
C ILE A 437 -13.27 5.25 17.55
N SER A 438 -13.12 3.98 17.93
CA SER A 438 -13.50 2.81 17.13
C SER A 438 -14.63 2.06 17.81
N THR A 439 -15.78 1.94 17.15
CA THR A 439 -16.90 1.12 17.65
C THR A 439 -16.68 -0.32 17.23
N LEU A 440 -16.40 -1.20 18.20
CA LEU A 440 -16.04 -2.60 17.97
C LEU A 440 -17.26 -3.53 18.06
N ILE A 441 -18.20 -3.24 18.96
CA ILE A 441 -19.51 -3.91 19.03
C ILE A 441 -20.56 -2.81 19.03
N ASN A 442 -21.55 -2.91 18.16
CA ASN A 442 -22.61 -1.91 18.02
C ASN A 442 -24.01 -2.54 18.07
N ARG A 443 -24.41 -3.01 19.25
CA ARG A 443 -25.78 -3.49 19.51
C ARG A 443 -26.25 -4.49 18.44
N PRO A 444 -25.55 -5.64 18.32
CA PRO A 444 -25.79 -6.60 17.26
C PRO A 444 -27.28 -6.99 17.18
N PRO A 445 -27.83 -7.16 15.97
CA PRO A 445 -29.24 -7.47 15.77
C PRO A 445 -29.59 -8.87 16.29
N VAL A 446 -30.88 -9.05 16.58
CA VAL A 446 -31.46 -10.32 17.02
C VAL A 446 -32.08 -11.01 15.81
N PHE A 447 -31.72 -12.27 15.57
CA PHE A 447 -32.34 -13.12 14.55
C PHE A 447 -33.13 -14.24 15.22
N ALA A 448 -34.35 -14.50 14.74
CA ALA A 448 -35.14 -15.62 15.27
C ALA A 448 -34.48 -16.95 14.85
N PRO A 449 -34.22 -17.90 15.75
CA PRO A 449 -33.64 -19.19 15.38
C PRO A 449 -34.51 -19.90 14.34
N GLU A 450 -33.94 -20.25 13.18
CA GLU A 450 -34.59 -21.12 12.21
C GLU A 450 -34.77 -22.53 12.82
N PRO A 451 -35.93 -23.19 12.70
CA PRO A 451 -36.25 -24.41 13.47
C PRO A 451 -35.39 -25.65 13.18
N THR A 452 -34.41 -25.59 12.27
CA THR A 452 -33.82 -26.79 11.65
C THR A 452 -32.30 -26.94 11.76
N GLU A 453 -31.57 -25.95 12.29
CA GLU A 453 -30.10 -26.03 12.42
C GLU A 453 -29.68 -26.26 13.89
N PRO A 454 -28.94 -27.35 14.21
CA PRO A 454 -28.30 -27.50 15.51
C PRO A 454 -27.08 -26.56 15.59
N GLY A 455 -27.34 -25.29 15.92
CA GLY A 455 -26.30 -24.28 16.16
C GLY A 455 -25.69 -24.34 17.57
N PRO A 456 -24.66 -23.51 17.86
CA PRO A 456 -24.04 -23.37 19.18
C PRO A 456 -25.08 -22.97 20.26
N GLN A 457 -24.71 -22.90 21.55
CA GLN A 457 -25.63 -22.48 22.62
C GLN A 457 -26.05 -21.01 22.49
N THR A 458 -26.86 -20.72 21.48
CA THR A 458 -27.47 -19.44 21.19
C THR A 458 -28.66 -19.25 22.11
N GLY A 459 -28.88 -18.02 22.56
CA GLY A 459 -30.14 -17.68 23.21
C GLY A 459 -31.30 -17.69 22.23
N ASP A 460 -32.51 -17.46 22.75
CA ASP A 460 -33.73 -17.28 21.94
C ASP A 460 -33.60 -16.17 20.86
N SER A 461 -32.53 -15.36 20.93
CA SER A 461 -32.16 -14.27 20.03
C SER A 461 -31.15 -14.62 18.92
N GLY A 462 -30.65 -15.85 18.85
CA GLY A 462 -29.61 -16.25 17.88
C GLY A 462 -28.20 -15.71 18.19
N LEU A 463 -28.04 -14.90 19.24
CA LEU A 463 -26.76 -14.38 19.72
C LEU A 463 -26.14 -15.28 20.80
N PRO A 464 -24.81 -15.34 20.92
CA PRO A 464 -24.16 -16.12 21.96
C PRO A 464 -24.33 -15.48 23.35
N PHE A 465 -24.56 -16.30 24.37
CA PHE A 465 -24.57 -15.83 25.76
C PHE A 465 -23.15 -15.50 26.27
N ALA A 466 -22.16 -16.25 25.79
CA ALA A 466 -20.75 -16.05 26.08
C ALA A 466 -20.03 -15.76 24.77
N LEU A 467 -19.39 -14.60 24.70
CA LEU A 467 -18.61 -14.16 23.56
C LEU A 467 -17.13 -14.16 23.97
N ASP A 468 -16.34 -15.07 23.40
CA ASP A 468 -14.89 -15.08 23.51
C ASP A 468 -14.31 -14.82 22.12
N TYR A 469 -13.97 -13.56 21.86
CA TYR A 469 -13.82 -13.08 20.49
C TYR A 469 -12.82 -11.95 20.38
N THR A 470 -12.02 -11.96 19.31
CA THR A 470 -11.08 -10.91 18.96
C THR A 470 -11.72 -9.97 17.95
N LEU A 471 -11.84 -8.70 18.32
CA LEU A 471 -12.35 -7.61 17.49
C LEU A 471 -11.17 -6.84 16.89
N MET A 472 -11.37 -6.17 15.76
CA MET A 472 -10.33 -5.43 15.06
C MET A 472 -10.79 -4.02 14.67
N THR A 473 -9.83 -3.08 14.66
CA THR A 473 -10.00 -1.77 14.03
C THR A 473 -8.74 -1.34 13.29
N VAL A 474 -8.94 -0.72 12.13
CA VAL A 474 -7.89 -0.03 11.38
C VAL A 474 -7.92 1.49 11.59
N ARG A 475 -8.91 2.05 12.29
CA ARG A 475 -9.11 3.51 12.37
C ARG A 475 -7.95 4.29 13.00
N ASN A 476 -7.10 3.59 13.74
CA ASN A 476 -5.94 4.17 14.41
C ASN A 476 -4.65 4.10 13.58
N TRP A 477 -4.72 3.72 12.29
CA TRP A 477 -3.54 3.64 11.42
C TRP A 477 -2.77 4.96 11.41
N GLY A 478 -1.48 4.90 11.67
CA GLY A 478 -0.59 6.06 11.73
C GLY A 478 -0.51 6.78 13.08
N GLU A 479 -1.33 6.42 14.06
CA GLU A 479 -1.26 7.02 15.40
C GLU A 479 -0.03 6.56 16.19
N ASN A 480 0.38 7.38 17.16
CA ASN A 480 1.35 6.93 18.15
C ASN A 480 0.66 5.98 19.16
N LEU A 481 1.26 4.82 19.37
CA LEU A 481 0.79 3.80 20.29
C LEU A 481 0.93 4.22 21.76
N ASN A 482 1.98 4.99 22.11
CA ASN A 482 2.29 5.33 23.49
C ASN A 482 1.14 6.11 24.14
N GLY A 483 0.61 5.59 25.23
CA GLY A 483 -0.49 6.24 25.91
C GLY A 483 -1.43 5.29 26.62
N ASP A 484 -2.47 5.90 27.17
CA ASP A 484 -3.58 5.21 27.81
C ASP A 484 -4.68 5.01 26.77
N TRP A 485 -5.00 3.76 26.49
CA TRP A 485 -6.10 3.36 25.63
C TRP A 485 -7.30 3.01 26.48
N VAL A 486 -8.49 3.50 26.12
CA VAL A 486 -9.71 3.30 26.90
C VAL A 486 -10.65 2.35 26.18
N LEU A 487 -11.06 1.28 26.85
CA LEU A 487 -12.14 0.41 26.44
C LEU A 487 -13.43 0.86 27.15
N ARG A 488 -14.38 1.42 26.41
CA ARG A 488 -15.67 1.84 26.93
C ARG A 488 -16.73 0.79 26.63
N LEU A 489 -17.29 0.19 27.68
CA LEU A 489 -18.36 -0.80 27.61
C LEU A 489 -19.66 -0.17 28.13
N ARG A 490 -20.66 -0.06 27.25
CA ARG A 490 -21.99 0.47 27.56
C ARG A 490 -23.03 -0.64 27.48
N ASN A 491 -23.88 -0.69 28.51
CA ASN A 491 -25.01 -1.61 28.60
C ASN A 491 -26.33 -0.81 28.60
N ASP A 492 -27.07 -0.89 27.50
CA ASP A 492 -28.39 -0.28 27.34
C ASP A 492 -29.55 -1.18 27.77
N SER A 493 -29.29 -2.38 28.30
CA SER A 493 -30.33 -3.28 28.76
C SER A 493 -31.10 -2.69 29.95
N ASP A 494 -32.41 -2.97 30.00
CA ASP A 494 -33.27 -2.71 31.15
C ASP A 494 -33.24 -3.84 32.19
N THR A 495 -32.76 -5.04 31.82
CA THR A 495 -32.99 -6.26 32.63
C THR A 495 -31.74 -7.09 32.91
N GLN A 496 -30.73 -7.07 32.03
CA GLN A 496 -29.55 -7.91 32.11
C GLN A 496 -28.27 -7.08 32.31
N PRO A 497 -27.40 -7.47 33.25
CA PRO A 497 -26.05 -6.93 33.32
C PRO A 497 -25.15 -7.50 32.21
N VAL A 498 -23.97 -6.92 32.07
CA VAL A 498 -22.87 -7.46 31.25
C VAL A 498 -21.69 -7.73 32.15
N HIS A 499 -21.12 -8.93 32.04
CA HIS A 499 -19.90 -9.32 32.73
C HIS A 499 -18.76 -9.39 31.72
N LEU A 500 -17.73 -8.57 31.89
CA LEU A 500 -16.45 -8.73 31.21
C LEU A 500 -15.54 -9.54 32.13
N ASN A 501 -15.27 -10.78 31.76
CA ASN A 501 -14.46 -11.71 32.55
C ASN A 501 -12.96 -11.57 32.27
N ASP A 502 -12.60 -11.13 31.05
CA ASP A 502 -11.24 -10.80 30.67
C ASP A 502 -11.25 -9.92 29.41
N TRP A 503 -10.20 -9.14 29.22
CA TRP A 503 -9.90 -8.53 27.94
C TRP A 503 -8.40 -8.29 27.75
N SER A 504 -7.97 -8.23 26.50
CA SER A 504 -6.62 -7.84 26.14
C SER A 504 -6.62 -6.99 24.88
N ILE A 505 -5.59 -6.16 24.73
CA ILE A 505 -5.38 -5.29 23.58
C ILE A 505 -4.00 -5.52 22.99
N THR A 506 -3.94 -5.69 21.68
CA THR A 506 -2.69 -5.89 20.92
C THR A 506 -2.64 -4.94 19.75
N ALA A 507 -1.53 -4.21 19.63
CA ALA A 507 -1.21 -3.37 18.49
C ALA A 507 -0.26 -4.10 17.54
N TYR A 508 -0.49 -3.92 16.25
CA TYR A 508 0.35 -4.38 15.16
C TYR A 508 1.15 -3.17 14.66
N THR A 509 2.47 -3.25 14.72
CA THR A 509 3.37 -2.11 14.47
C THR A 509 4.54 -2.52 13.58
N PRO A 510 5.19 -1.58 12.86
CA PRO A 510 6.41 -1.87 12.13
C PRO A 510 7.58 -2.14 13.08
N GLY A 511 8.58 -2.88 12.59
CA GLY A 511 9.75 -3.31 13.37
C GLY A 511 10.78 -2.22 13.65
N ASN A 512 10.67 -1.07 13.01
CA ASN A 512 11.50 0.10 13.30
C ASN A 512 10.73 1.08 14.20
N HIS A 513 11.27 1.31 15.39
CA HIS A 513 10.75 2.31 16.34
C HIS A 513 10.77 3.75 15.78
N LYS A 514 11.60 4.02 14.78
CA LYS A 514 11.86 5.34 14.20
C LYS A 514 12.21 5.20 12.72
N GLN A 515 11.21 5.02 11.86
CA GLN A 515 11.43 5.47 10.48
C GLN A 515 11.37 6.98 10.49
N ALA A 516 12.40 7.63 9.96
CA ALA A 516 12.30 9.05 9.65
C ALA A 516 11.09 9.20 8.71
N GLY A 517 10.08 9.92 9.16
CA GLY A 517 8.72 9.78 8.63
C GLY A 517 8.60 10.14 7.15
N THR A 518 7.75 9.43 6.41
CA THR A 518 7.32 9.87 5.08
C THR A 518 6.06 10.70 5.24
N GLN A 519 6.10 11.96 4.82
CA GLN A 519 4.92 12.83 4.73
C GLN A 519 4.28 12.66 3.36
N ILE A 520 3.09 12.08 3.32
CA ILE A 520 2.38 11.76 2.07
C ILE A 520 1.36 12.85 1.76
N PHE A 521 1.42 13.39 0.55
CA PHE A 521 0.50 14.42 0.07
C PHE A 521 -0.29 13.93 -1.13
N THR A 522 -1.59 14.24 -1.13
CA THR A 522 -2.54 13.84 -2.16
C THR A 522 -3.15 15.05 -2.86
N ASN A 523 -3.87 14.82 -3.96
CA ASN A 523 -4.64 15.87 -4.64
C ASN A 523 -5.72 16.51 -3.75
N GLU A 524 -6.05 15.91 -2.60
CA GLU A 524 -7.00 16.49 -1.64
C GLU A 524 -6.35 17.49 -0.66
N PHE A 525 -5.01 17.63 -0.66
CA PHE A 525 -4.29 18.49 0.28
C PHE A 525 -4.84 19.93 0.31
N ALA A 526 -5.11 20.52 -0.85
CA ALA A 526 -5.64 21.88 -0.95
C ALA A 526 -6.96 22.07 -0.22
N ARG A 527 -7.83 21.05 -0.22
CA ARG A 527 -9.08 21.10 0.53
C ARG A 527 -8.81 21.02 2.02
N PHE A 528 -8.01 20.06 2.47
CA PHE A 528 -7.75 19.86 3.89
C PHE A 528 -6.95 21.00 4.52
N ALA A 529 -6.04 21.62 3.78
CA ALA A 529 -5.33 22.82 4.20
C ALA A 529 -6.27 24.03 4.37
N GLN A 530 -7.37 24.11 3.60
CA GLN A 530 -8.40 25.13 3.80
C GLN A 530 -9.26 24.85 5.04
N GLU A 531 -9.60 23.58 5.29
CA GLU A 531 -10.40 23.16 6.45
C GLU A 531 -9.59 23.26 7.77
N GLN A 532 -8.29 22.93 7.74
CA GLN A 532 -7.36 22.93 8.87
C GLN A 532 -6.03 23.60 8.47
N PRO A 533 -5.92 24.94 8.58
CA PRO A 533 -4.76 25.71 8.10
C PRO A 533 -3.39 25.29 8.67
N ASN A 534 -3.36 24.68 9.85
CA ASN A 534 -2.14 24.13 10.47
C ASN A 534 -1.49 23.01 9.64
N ARG A 535 -2.23 22.35 8.74
CA ARG A 535 -1.70 21.33 7.81
C ARG A 535 -0.67 21.85 6.82
N THR A 536 -0.56 23.18 6.66
CA THR A 536 0.46 23.80 5.79
C THR A 536 1.82 23.93 6.45
N THR A 537 1.97 23.56 7.72
CA THR A 537 3.24 23.63 8.45
C THR A 537 3.75 22.22 8.69
N ILE A 538 4.87 21.87 8.06
CA ILE A 538 5.44 20.52 8.14
C ILE A 538 6.63 20.54 9.10
N SER A 539 6.49 19.79 10.19
CA SER A 539 7.59 19.43 11.07
C SER A 539 8.28 18.18 10.53
N SER A 540 9.57 18.27 10.28
CA SER A 540 10.41 17.20 9.77
C SER A 540 11.43 16.79 10.83
N ASP A 541 11.55 15.49 11.06
CA ASP A 541 12.70 14.92 11.77
C ASP A 541 13.80 14.61 10.74
N ASN A 542 15.06 14.58 11.19
CA ASN A 542 16.20 14.29 10.30
C ASN A 542 16.01 12.95 9.58
N GLY A 543 15.92 12.98 8.25
CA GLY A 543 15.64 11.83 7.41
C GLY A 543 14.24 11.78 6.80
N THR A 544 13.40 12.78 7.06
CA THR A 544 12.01 12.81 6.57
C THR A 544 11.98 12.81 5.03
N THR A 545 11.04 12.05 4.47
CA THR A 545 10.72 12.07 3.02
C THR A 545 9.47 12.90 2.80
N LEU A 546 9.51 13.85 1.87
CA LEU A 546 8.31 14.52 1.36
C LEU A 546 7.85 13.76 0.12
N ASN A 547 6.71 13.07 0.21
CA ASN A 547 6.17 12.26 -0.87
C ASN A 547 4.86 12.86 -1.42
N ALA A 548 4.98 13.58 -2.53
CA ALA A 548 3.89 14.17 -3.29
C ALA A 548 3.58 13.40 -4.58
N ALA A 549 3.98 12.13 -4.70
CA ALA A 549 3.81 11.34 -5.93
C ALA A 549 2.35 11.22 -6.41
N ILE A 550 1.36 11.34 -5.51
CA ILE A 550 -0.06 11.32 -5.86
C ILE A 550 -0.51 12.62 -6.54
N ILE A 551 0.20 13.73 -6.33
CA ILE A 551 -0.20 15.04 -6.84
C ILE A 551 -0.02 15.08 -8.36
N THR A 552 -1.08 15.47 -9.07
CA THR A 552 -1.11 15.50 -10.54
C THR A 552 -0.77 16.86 -11.14
N SER A 553 -0.68 17.89 -10.31
CA SER A 553 -0.30 19.25 -10.72
C SER A 553 1.15 19.55 -10.37
N ASP A 554 1.70 20.59 -10.99
CA ASP A 554 3.04 21.09 -10.71
C ASP A 554 3.31 21.26 -9.20
N THR A 555 4.38 20.62 -8.76
CA THR A 555 4.95 20.64 -7.41
C THR A 555 6.25 21.42 -7.45
N VAL A 556 6.41 22.34 -6.51
CA VAL A 556 7.67 23.08 -6.33
C VAL A 556 8.18 22.81 -4.94
N VAL A 557 9.39 22.27 -4.80
CA VAL A 557 10.06 22.10 -3.52
C VAL A 557 11.47 22.61 -3.66
N ASN A 558 11.86 23.55 -2.81
CA ASN A 558 13.21 24.08 -2.76
C ASN A 558 13.68 24.13 -1.31
N LEU A 559 14.56 23.19 -0.95
CA LEU A 559 15.01 23.05 0.42
C LEU A 559 16.05 24.10 0.81
N THR A 560 16.82 24.67 -0.13
CA THR A 560 17.77 25.77 0.15
C THR A 560 17.10 27.06 0.60
N SER A 561 15.91 27.37 0.06
CA SER A 561 15.09 28.53 0.44
C SER A 561 13.94 28.18 1.41
N ALA A 562 13.83 26.92 1.83
CA ALA A 562 12.74 26.38 2.65
C ALA A 562 11.33 26.69 2.09
N HIS A 563 11.19 26.70 0.76
CA HIS A 563 9.94 27.02 0.07
C HIS A 563 9.35 25.77 -0.59
N ALA A 564 8.07 25.48 -0.34
CA ALA A 564 7.34 24.43 -1.04
C ALA A 564 5.93 24.88 -1.46
N SER A 565 5.47 24.38 -2.60
CA SER A 565 4.10 24.50 -3.09
C SER A 565 3.64 23.14 -3.61
N LEU A 566 2.66 22.56 -2.94
CA LEU A 566 2.11 21.22 -3.25
C LEU A 566 0.65 21.38 -3.68
N GLY A 567 0.30 20.97 -4.90
CA GLY A 567 -1.10 21.09 -5.36
C GLY A 567 -1.59 22.55 -5.46
N GLY A 568 -0.68 23.51 -5.67
CA GLY A 568 -0.96 24.94 -5.62
C GLY A 568 -1.09 25.54 -4.21
N VAL A 569 -0.78 24.78 -3.16
CA VAL A 569 -0.83 25.22 -1.76
C VAL A 569 0.58 25.49 -1.26
N ALA A 570 0.84 26.71 -0.78
CA ALA A 570 2.10 27.04 -0.13
C ALA A 570 2.25 26.26 1.19
N VAL A 571 3.42 25.68 1.38
CA VAL A 571 3.79 24.88 2.55
C VAL A 571 5.00 25.51 3.23
N ASN A 572 4.91 25.65 4.54
CA ASN A 572 5.98 26.12 5.40
C ASN A 572 6.79 24.92 5.93
N LEU A 573 8.04 24.82 5.51
CA LEU A 573 8.97 23.79 5.96
C LEU A 573 9.71 24.31 7.20
N THR A 574 9.37 23.77 8.38
CA THR A 574 9.95 24.28 9.64
C THR A 574 11.42 23.92 9.83
N ASP A 575 11.85 22.79 9.24
CA ASP A 575 13.26 22.39 9.15
C ASP A 575 13.53 21.73 7.78
N ALA A 576 13.83 22.55 6.78
CA ALA A 576 14.12 22.07 5.43
C ALA A 576 15.44 21.26 5.34
N HIS A 577 16.34 21.38 6.32
CA HIS A 577 17.56 20.58 6.39
C HIS A 577 17.30 19.14 6.86
N ALA A 578 16.21 18.93 7.61
CA ALA A 578 15.81 17.60 8.06
C ALA A 578 15.21 16.73 6.94
N LEU A 579 14.76 17.33 5.83
CA LEU A 579 14.27 16.61 4.66
C LEU A 579 15.44 16.03 3.86
N LYS A 580 15.38 14.73 3.56
CA LYS A 580 16.40 14.04 2.76
C LYS A 580 15.92 13.64 1.38
N ASN A 581 14.63 13.35 1.24
CA ASN A 581 14.08 12.84 0.00
C ASN A 581 12.88 13.68 -0.43
N ILE A 582 12.76 13.91 -1.74
CA ILE A 582 11.66 14.64 -2.34
C ILE A 582 11.12 13.80 -3.50
N PHE A 583 9.88 13.33 -3.38
CA PHE A 583 9.19 12.63 -4.44
C PHE A 583 8.01 13.46 -4.92
N SER A 584 7.90 13.69 -6.22
CA SER A 584 6.81 14.40 -6.86
C SER A 584 6.12 13.51 -7.92
N GLY A 585 5.12 14.06 -8.60
CA GLY A 585 4.07 13.28 -9.25
C GLY A 585 4.02 13.49 -10.75
N ASP A 586 2.83 13.79 -11.28
CA ASP A 586 2.61 13.87 -12.73
C ASP A 586 2.69 15.30 -13.30
N GLY A 587 3.05 16.27 -12.45
CA GLY A 587 3.18 17.68 -12.82
C GLY A 587 4.46 17.97 -13.62
N ASN A 588 4.65 19.23 -14.02
CA ASN A 588 5.98 19.71 -14.44
C ASN A 588 6.65 20.27 -13.18
N ASP A 589 7.32 19.40 -12.46
CA ASP A 589 7.77 19.65 -11.10
C ASP A 589 9.13 20.35 -11.08
N THR A 590 9.38 21.13 -10.02
CA THR A 590 10.67 21.79 -9.77
C THR A 590 11.17 21.38 -8.39
N LEU A 591 12.23 20.58 -8.36
CA LEU A 591 12.80 20.02 -7.15
C LEU A 591 14.22 20.57 -6.96
N THR A 592 14.48 21.15 -5.78
CA THR A 592 15.81 21.57 -5.35
C THR A 592 16.13 20.94 -4.00
N GLY A 593 17.23 20.20 -3.94
CA GLY A 593 17.79 19.61 -2.73
C GLY A 593 18.33 20.64 -1.73
N ASN A 594 19.06 20.17 -0.72
CA ASN A 594 19.74 20.98 0.29
C ASN A 594 21.25 20.71 0.27
N GLY A 595 21.96 21.00 1.37
CA GLY A 595 23.41 20.76 1.47
C GLY A 595 23.80 19.35 1.91
N HIS A 596 22.88 18.40 1.81
CA HIS A 596 23.07 17.00 2.14
C HIS A 596 22.75 16.15 0.91
N SER A 597 23.28 14.93 0.87
CA SER A 597 22.86 13.94 -0.12
C SER A 597 21.35 13.71 -0.09
N ASN A 598 20.69 13.98 -1.22
CA ASN A 598 19.25 13.79 -1.38
C ASN A 598 18.91 12.71 -2.41
N VAL A 599 17.75 12.09 -2.22
CA VAL A 599 17.11 11.26 -3.25
C VAL A 599 15.91 12.01 -3.81
N LEU A 600 15.95 12.30 -5.11
CA LEU A 600 14.93 13.03 -5.84
C LEU A 600 14.22 12.08 -6.82
N LEU A 601 12.89 12.06 -6.79
CA LEU A 601 12.06 11.35 -7.78
C LEU A 601 11.04 12.35 -8.33
N ALA A 602 11.11 12.65 -9.62
CA ALA A 602 10.26 13.67 -10.22
C ALA A 602 8.99 13.14 -10.89
N GLY A 603 8.87 11.82 -11.08
CA GLY A 603 7.67 11.20 -11.66
C GLY A 603 7.55 11.43 -13.18
N ARG A 604 6.40 11.90 -13.63
CA ARG A 604 6.09 12.19 -15.05
C ARG A 604 6.25 13.69 -15.33
N GLY A 605 5.92 14.14 -16.53
CA GLY A 605 6.03 15.55 -16.92
C GLY A 605 7.46 15.99 -17.26
N ASN A 606 7.65 17.28 -17.55
CA ASN A 606 8.97 17.86 -17.84
C ASN A 606 9.50 18.55 -16.58
N ASN A 607 10.44 17.92 -15.90
CA ASN A 607 10.85 18.37 -14.58
C ASN A 607 12.15 19.18 -14.60
N LEU A 608 12.30 20.07 -13.61
CA LEU A 608 13.53 20.78 -13.31
C LEU A 608 14.08 20.24 -11.99
N ILE A 609 15.29 19.67 -12.04
CA ILE A 609 15.87 18.93 -10.92
C ILE A 609 17.26 19.49 -10.64
N ASP A 610 17.47 19.93 -9.40
CA ASP A 610 18.73 20.46 -8.90
C ASP A 610 19.05 19.80 -7.56
N GLY A 611 20.09 18.96 -7.47
CA GLY A 611 20.47 18.34 -6.20
C GLY A 611 21.06 19.31 -5.18
N ALA A 612 21.53 20.48 -5.62
CA ALA A 612 22.28 21.46 -4.83
C ALA A 612 23.66 20.94 -4.37
N ASP A 613 24.00 21.01 -3.08
CA ASP A 613 25.32 20.60 -2.58
C ASP A 613 25.23 19.21 -1.94
N GLY A 614 26.23 18.36 -2.15
CA GLY A 614 26.22 16.98 -1.63
C GLY A 614 26.30 15.96 -2.76
N VAL A 615 26.09 14.68 -2.43
CA VAL A 615 25.97 13.63 -3.44
C VAL A 615 24.50 13.30 -3.64
N ASP A 616 23.95 13.68 -4.78
CA ASP A 616 22.52 13.58 -5.05
C ASP A 616 22.19 12.48 -6.06
N VAL A 617 21.06 11.83 -5.81
CA VAL A 617 20.53 10.74 -6.61
C VAL A 617 19.22 11.17 -7.27
N LEU A 618 19.18 11.16 -8.60
CA LEU A 618 17.91 11.15 -9.32
C LEU A 618 17.46 9.71 -9.52
N ARG A 619 16.36 9.37 -8.86
CA ARG A 619 15.70 8.07 -8.95
C ARG A 619 14.69 8.05 -10.09
N LEU A 620 14.70 6.97 -10.86
CA LEU A 620 13.90 6.75 -12.05
C LEU A 620 13.13 5.43 -11.90
N ILE A 621 11.85 5.44 -12.30
CA ILE A 621 10.90 4.34 -12.03
C ILE A 621 11.22 3.07 -12.84
N GLY A 622 11.71 3.21 -14.07
CA GLY A 622 11.94 2.06 -14.97
C GLY A 622 13.40 1.67 -15.14
N ASP A 623 13.62 0.57 -15.86
CA ASP A 623 14.95 0.10 -16.26
C ASP A 623 15.69 1.11 -17.13
N ARG A 624 17.02 1.14 -17.05
CA ARG A 624 17.92 2.01 -17.82
C ARG A 624 17.66 1.97 -19.31
N ALA A 625 17.33 0.79 -19.86
CA ALA A 625 17.05 0.62 -21.28
C ALA A 625 15.87 1.47 -21.77
N ASN A 626 14.99 1.88 -20.85
CA ASN A 626 13.80 2.69 -21.14
C ASN A 626 14.07 4.20 -21.11
N TYR A 627 15.32 4.63 -20.91
CA TYR A 627 15.67 6.04 -20.82
C TYR A 627 16.72 6.46 -21.84
N LEU A 628 16.47 7.62 -22.45
CA LEU A 628 17.45 8.38 -23.20
C LEU A 628 18.11 9.40 -22.26
N ILE A 629 19.44 9.42 -22.28
CA ILE A 629 20.25 10.34 -21.46
C ILE A 629 21.15 11.10 -22.42
N ASP A 630 21.10 12.42 -22.36
CA ASP A 630 21.90 13.32 -23.19
C ASP A 630 22.37 14.53 -22.39
N ARG A 631 23.18 15.39 -23.00
CA ARG A 631 23.52 16.72 -22.46
C ARG A 631 23.12 17.81 -23.43
N ASP A 632 22.56 18.89 -22.92
CA ASP A 632 22.24 20.05 -23.75
C ASP A 632 23.46 20.94 -24.02
N ALA A 633 23.26 22.02 -24.78
CA ALA A 633 24.34 22.93 -25.17
C ALA A 633 25.04 23.63 -23.98
N ASN A 634 24.42 23.64 -22.80
CA ASN A 634 24.97 24.18 -21.57
C ASN A 634 25.54 23.08 -20.65
N ASN A 635 25.71 21.86 -21.17
CA ASN A 635 26.15 20.68 -20.43
C ASN A 635 25.17 20.19 -19.34
N GLN A 636 23.92 20.69 -19.33
CA GLN A 636 22.87 20.21 -18.43
C GLN A 636 22.42 18.81 -18.87
N ILE A 637 22.20 17.91 -17.92
CA ILE A 637 21.79 16.54 -18.23
C ILE A 637 20.31 16.53 -18.57
N LEU A 638 19.99 15.81 -19.64
CA LEU A 638 18.64 15.57 -20.11
C LEU A 638 18.31 14.10 -19.91
N VAL A 639 17.25 13.81 -19.17
CA VAL A 639 16.74 12.45 -18.98
C VAL A 639 15.33 12.39 -19.56
N ASN A 640 15.06 11.39 -20.39
CA ASN A 640 13.75 11.23 -21.02
C ASN A 640 13.33 9.76 -21.02
N SER A 641 12.16 9.47 -20.43
CA SER A 641 11.57 8.13 -20.48
C SER A 641 11.00 7.84 -21.87
N THR A 642 11.18 6.61 -22.34
CA THR A 642 10.64 6.11 -23.61
C THR A 642 9.43 5.21 -23.44
N THR A 643 9.13 4.80 -22.19
CA THR A 643 8.07 3.84 -21.88
C THR A 643 7.00 4.39 -20.94
N LEU A 644 7.36 5.30 -20.02
CA LEU A 644 6.37 5.92 -19.14
C LEU A 644 5.48 6.87 -19.93
N SER A 645 4.19 6.59 -19.90
CA SER A 645 3.15 7.41 -20.48
C SER A 645 3.13 8.78 -19.80
N GLY A 646 3.06 9.85 -20.59
CA GLY A 646 3.22 11.21 -20.05
C GLY A 646 4.64 11.57 -19.61
N GLY A 647 5.63 10.70 -19.87
CA GLY A 647 7.05 11.01 -19.70
C GLY A 647 7.44 12.27 -20.46
N GLY A 648 8.11 13.18 -19.76
CA GLY A 648 8.65 14.41 -20.32
C GLY A 648 10.16 14.45 -20.24
N LEU A 649 10.71 15.57 -20.69
CA LEU A 649 12.15 15.84 -20.69
C LEU A 649 12.55 16.45 -19.36
N ASP A 650 13.21 15.67 -18.52
CA ASP A 650 13.79 16.12 -17.26
C ASP A 650 15.11 16.83 -17.52
N ARG A 651 15.28 17.97 -16.85
CA ARG A 651 16.50 18.78 -16.88
C ARG A 651 17.17 18.71 -15.52
N VAL A 652 18.33 18.10 -15.48
CA VAL A 652 19.01 17.68 -14.26
C VAL A 652 20.35 18.43 -14.13
N SER A 653 20.58 19.01 -12.96
CA SER A 653 21.82 19.69 -12.57
C SER A 653 22.21 19.31 -11.15
N ASN A 654 23.50 19.40 -10.83
CA ASN A 654 24.06 19.10 -9.51
C ASN A 654 23.53 17.77 -8.97
N THR A 655 23.70 16.71 -9.76
CA THR A 655 23.29 15.36 -9.42
C THR A 655 24.37 14.43 -9.93
N GLU A 656 24.80 13.50 -9.09
CA GLU A 656 25.93 12.64 -9.41
C GLU A 656 25.50 11.26 -9.89
N VAL A 657 24.32 10.82 -9.44
CA VAL A 657 23.87 9.43 -9.61
C VAL A 657 22.49 9.39 -10.25
N LEU A 658 22.35 8.55 -11.28
CA LEU A 658 21.06 8.10 -11.79
C LEU A 658 20.80 6.69 -11.30
N GLN A 659 19.71 6.49 -10.57
CA GLN A 659 19.28 5.17 -10.12
C GLN A 659 18.05 4.74 -10.92
N PHE A 660 18.22 3.70 -11.73
CA PHE A 660 17.16 3.01 -12.47
C PHE A 660 16.70 1.78 -11.68
N ALA A 661 15.59 1.17 -12.10
CA ALA A 661 15.09 -0.06 -11.48
C ALA A 661 16.08 -1.25 -11.56
N ASP A 662 16.89 -1.31 -12.61
CA ASP A 662 17.82 -2.42 -12.88
C ASP A 662 19.29 -2.10 -12.57
N GLN A 663 19.67 -0.81 -12.49
CA GLN A 663 21.07 -0.41 -12.31
C GLN A 663 21.27 1.04 -11.84
N VAL A 664 22.48 1.33 -11.38
CA VAL A 664 22.96 2.63 -10.95
C VAL A 664 24.03 3.12 -11.93
N VAL A 665 23.93 4.38 -12.35
CA VAL A 665 24.83 5.02 -13.32
C VAL A 665 25.38 6.32 -12.74
N LEU A 666 26.70 6.51 -12.85
CA LEU A 666 27.33 7.80 -12.56
C LEU A 666 27.14 8.75 -13.74
N ILE A 667 26.65 9.95 -13.45
CA ILE A 667 26.45 11.03 -14.43
C ILE A 667 27.78 11.52 -15.01
N ASP A 668 28.75 11.71 -14.12
CA ASP A 668 30.12 12.10 -14.44
C ASP A 668 31.07 11.08 -13.83
N THR A 669 31.78 10.37 -14.70
CA THR A 669 32.78 9.39 -14.27
C THR A 669 34.09 10.12 -13.95
N PRO A 670 34.72 9.87 -12.77
CA PRO A 670 36.00 10.48 -12.45
C PRO A 670 37.06 10.15 -13.50
N VAL A 671 37.65 11.18 -14.13
CA VAL A 671 38.67 11.00 -15.18
C VAL A 671 40.02 10.57 -14.58
N GLN A 672 40.33 11.04 -13.38
CA GLN A 672 41.53 10.67 -12.63
C GLN A 672 41.24 10.72 -11.13
N LEU A 673 41.36 9.57 -10.47
CA LEU A 673 41.26 9.48 -9.02
C LEU A 673 42.58 9.88 -8.36
N GLY A 674 42.48 10.68 -7.30
CA GLY A 674 43.57 10.99 -6.39
C GLY A 674 43.89 9.84 -5.44
N PRO A 675 44.76 10.07 -4.45
CA PRO A 675 45.02 9.11 -3.39
C PRO A 675 43.72 8.69 -2.69
N ASP A 676 43.67 7.44 -2.24
CA ASP A 676 42.51 6.86 -1.55
C ASP A 676 41.19 7.02 -2.32
N LEU A 677 41.20 6.92 -3.66
CA LEU A 677 40.02 7.07 -4.54
C LEU A 677 39.29 8.41 -4.39
N PHE A 678 40.00 9.47 -3.99
CA PHE A 678 39.42 10.80 -3.91
C PHE A 678 39.15 11.37 -5.30
N ASP A 679 37.93 11.84 -5.54
CA ASP A 679 37.52 12.47 -6.78
C ASP A 679 37.62 14.00 -6.65
N GLU A 680 38.78 14.56 -7.02
CA GLU A 680 39.04 16.00 -6.91
C GLU A 680 38.03 16.85 -7.68
N THR A 681 37.69 16.43 -8.90
CA THR A 681 36.81 17.21 -9.77
C THR A 681 35.38 17.21 -9.23
N GLY A 682 34.84 16.03 -8.90
CA GLY A 682 33.51 15.95 -8.31
C GLY A 682 33.45 16.56 -6.91
N TYR A 683 34.52 16.42 -6.10
CA TYR A 683 34.54 17.01 -4.77
C TYR A 683 34.45 18.53 -4.83
N LEU A 684 35.19 19.20 -5.71
CA LEU A 684 35.08 20.66 -5.88
C LEU A 684 33.72 21.06 -6.47
N ALA A 685 33.14 20.26 -7.36
CA ALA A 685 31.81 20.53 -7.90
C ALA A 685 30.71 20.52 -6.82
N ARG A 686 30.77 19.54 -5.90
CA ARG A 686 29.81 19.39 -4.78
C ARG A 686 30.07 20.30 -3.59
N ASN A 687 31.21 20.99 -3.58
CA ASN A 687 31.64 21.84 -2.46
C ASN A 687 32.11 23.21 -2.97
N PRO A 688 31.18 24.09 -3.39
CA PRO A 688 31.53 25.37 -4.01
C PRO A 688 32.38 26.28 -3.11
N ASP A 689 32.20 26.20 -1.80
CA ASP A 689 33.02 26.90 -0.81
C ASP A 689 34.50 26.48 -0.87
N VAL A 690 34.76 25.18 -1.06
CA VAL A 690 36.12 24.65 -1.23
C VAL A 690 36.68 24.99 -2.59
N ALA A 691 35.85 24.93 -3.64
CA ALA A 691 36.26 25.33 -4.99
C ALA A 691 36.76 26.78 -5.04
N LEU A 692 36.07 27.69 -4.34
CA LEU A 692 36.49 29.09 -4.21
C LEU A 692 37.84 29.23 -3.47
N ALA A 693 38.02 28.49 -2.38
CA ALA A 693 39.28 28.49 -1.62
C ALA A 693 40.46 27.87 -2.37
N VAL A 694 40.21 26.93 -3.28
CA VAL A 694 41.24 26.44 -4.21
C VAL A 694 41.53 27.47 -5.30
N GLN A 695 40.51 28.12 -5.84
CA GLN A 695 40.63 29.12 -6.90
C GLN A 695 41.40 30.37 -6.44
N ASP A 696 41.19 30.83 -5.20
CA ASP A 696 41.89 31.98 -4.63
C ASP A 696 43.29 31.65 -4.08
N GLY A 697 43.66 30.37 -4.06
CA GLY A 697 44.97 29.87 -3.61
C GLY A 697 45.10 29.67 -2.10
N SER A 698 44.02 29.80 -1.33
CA SER A 698 44.00 29.49 0.11
C SER A 698 44.20 28.00 0.39
N LEU A 699 43.80 27.14 -0.55
CA LEU A 699 44.01 25.69 -0.54
C LEU A 699 44.69 25.25 -1.84
N ALA A 700 45.55 24.24 -1.75
CA ALA A 700 46.23 23.71 -2.93
C ALA A 700 45.30 22.88 -3.83
N ASN A 701 44.35 22.17 -3.23
CA ASN A 701 43.36 21.31 -3.87
C ASN A 701 42.27 20.88 -2.87
N GLY A 702 41.19 20.30 -3.37
CA GLY A 702 40.10 19.73 -2.58
C GLY A 702 40.55 18.56 -1.71
N TYR A 703 41.50 17.73 -2.17
CA TYR A 703 42.03 16.64 -1.34
C TYR A 703 42.66 17.14 -0.03
N GLN A 704 43.40 18.26 -0.10
CA GLN A 704 43.94 18.92 1.10
C GLN A 704 42.83 19.32 2.06
N HIS A 705 41.74 19.91 1.54
CA HIS A 705 40.59 20.25 2.37
C HIS A 705 39.99 19.01 3.01
N TYR A 706 39.75 17.95 2.23
CA TYR A 706 39.12 16.73 2.71
C TYR A 706 39.89 16.09 3.86
N GLN A 707 41.22 16.00 3.72
CA GLN A 707 42.08 15.44 4.76
C GLN A 707 42.10 16.27 6.05
N GLN A 708 42.04 17.59 5.94
CA GLN A 708 42.15 18.49 7.10
C GLN A 708 40.81 18.72 7.79
N TRP A 709 39.72 18.79 7.02
CA TRP A 709 38.39 19.16 7.50
C TRP A 709 37.28 18.31 6.90
N GLY A 710 37.25 18.15 5.57
CA GLY A 710 36.08 17.61 4.87
C GLY A 710 35.62 16.24 5.36
N GLY A 711 36.53 15.33 5.70
CA GLY A 711 36.17 14.04 6.29
C GLY A 711 35.48 14.17 7.65
N HIS A 712 35.95 15.09 8.50
CA HIS A 712 35.33 15.38 9.80
C HIS A 712 34.04 16.19 9.69
N GLU A 713 33.87 16.93 8.60
CA GLU A 713 32.64 17.63 8.21
C GLU A 713 31.61 16.70 7.56
N ARG A 714 31.92 15.41 7.41
CA ARG A 714 31.10 14.40 6.72
C ARG A 714 30.83 14.70 5.26
N ARG A 715 31.76 15.36 4.57
CA ARG A 715 31.71 15.52 3.12
C ARG A 715 32.12 14.22 2.44
N ASP A 716 31.54 13.91 1.30
CA ASP A 716 31.81 12.66 0.60
C ASP A 716 33.03 12.76 -0.33
N PRO A 717 33.98 11.82 -0.28
CA PRO A 717 35.21 11.87 -1.07
C PRO A 717 35.01 11.57 -2.56
N ASN A 718 33.92 10.88 -2.92
CA ASN A 718 33.52 10.54 -4.27
C ASN A 718 32.01 10.23 -4.30
N ALA A 719 31.44 10.06 -5.50
CA ALA A 719 29.99 9.86 -5.68
C ALA A 719 29.44 8.48 -5.23
N LEU A 720 30.30 7.52 -4.87
CA LEU A 720 29.90 6.15 -4.50
C LEU A 720 30.20 5.80 -3.04
N PHE A 721 30.59 6.77 -2.23
CA PHE A 721 30.70 6.62 -0.78
C PHE A 721 29.90 7.72 -0.10
N ASN A 722 29.04 7.33 0.86
CA ASN A 722 28.24 8.27 1.63
C ASN A 722 28.57 8.16 3.12
N GLU A 723 29.32 9.13 3.66
CA GLU A 723 29.80 9.11 5.05
C GLU A 723 28.64 9.13 6.05
N ALA A 724 27.63 9.98 5.82
CA ALA A 724 26.50 10.12 6.73
C ALA A 724 25.69 8.83 6.84
N TRP A 725 25.39 8.19 5.70
CA TRP A 725 24.67 6.92 5.62
C TRP A 725 25.51 5.76 6.16
N TYR A 726 26.82 5.72 5.85
CA TYR A 726 27.70 4.66 6.32
C TYR A 726 27.75 4.61 7.85
N LEU A 727 27.86 5.78 8.49
CA LEU A 727 27.84 5.88 9.95
C LEU A 727 26.45 5.62 10.55
N SER A 728 25.35 5.96 9.87
CA SER A 728 24.01 5.62 10.38
C SER A 728 23.69 4.14 10.25
N THR A 729 24.26 3.46 9.25
CA THR A 729 24.02 2.04 8.96
C THR A 729 24.91 1.14 9.83
N TYR A 730 26.19 1.50 9.97
CA TYR A 730 27.19 0.70 10.69
C TYR A 730 27.51 1.32 12.05
N GLN A 731 26.66 1.04 13.03
CA GLN A 731 26.71 1.66 14.35
C GLN A 731 28.01 1.36 15.12
N ASP A 732 28.64 0.22 14.87
CA ASP A 732 29.97 -0.14 15.40
C ASP A 732 31.06 0.82 14.90
N VAL A 733 31.02 1.18 13.62
CA VAL A 733 31.93 2.16 13.02
C VAL A 733 31.65 3.56 13.55
N ALA A 734 30.38 3.97 13.64
CA ALA A 734 30.00 5.24 14.23
C ALA A 734 30.53 5.39 15.66
N THR A 735 30.46 4.33 16.46
CA THR A 735 31.00 4.30 17.82
C THR A 735 32.52 4.45 17.82
N ALA A 736 33.23 3.77 16.91
CA ALA A 736 34.68 3.88 16.79
C ALA A 736 35.15 5.27 16.34
N VAL A 737 34.42 5.92 15.42
CA VAL A 737 34.68 7.30 14.99
C VAL A 737 34.43 8.28 16.14
N GLN A 738 33.30 8.14 16.85
CA GLN A 738 33.01 8.96 18.03
C GLN A 738 34.04 8.80 19.15
N ALA A 739 34.60 7.60 19.31
CA ALA A 739 35.66 7.32 20.28
C ALA A 739 37.06 7.80 19.82
N GLY A 740 37.18 8.35 18.61
CA GLY A 740 38.46 8.79 18.03
C GLY A 740 39.42 7.66 17.68
N VAL A 741 38.93 6.41 17.62
CA VAL A 741 39.72 5.24 17.19
C VAL A 741 39.91 5.25 15.67
N LEU A 742 38.90 5.71 14.95
CA LEU A 742 38.93 5.96 13.51
C LEU A 742 38.60 7.44 13.27
N GLY A 743 39.15 8.03 12.21
CA GLY A 743 38.89 9.42 11.83
C GLY A 743 37.55 9.61 11.13
N THR A 744 37.19 8.67 10.24
CA THR A 744 35.96 8.70 9.43
C THR A 744 35.45 7.28 9.12
N GLY A 745 34.20 7.18 8.70
CA GLY A 745 33.62 5.98 8.11
C GLY A 745 34.34 5.59 6.81
N TYR A 746 34.74 6.57 6.00
CA TYR A 746 35.53 6.31 4.79
C TYR A 746 36.85 5.61 5.09
N GLN A 747 37.56 6.05 6.13
CA GLN A 747 38.78 5.39 6.58
C GLN A 747 38.52 3.93 6.99
N HIS A 748 37.41 3.68 7.69
CA HIS A 748 36.99 2.31 8.01
C HIS A 748 36.75 1.49 6.74
N TYR A 749 35.98 2.03 5.79
CA TYR A 749 35.62 1.32 4.57
C TYR A 749 36.85 0.90 3.79
N MET A 750 37.79 1.82 3.56
CA MET A 750 39.01 1.57 2.79
C MET A 750 39.94 0.56 3.47
N ALA A 751 40.00 0.55 4.80
CA ALA A 751 40.85 -0.35 5.56
C ALA A 751 40.23 -1.74 5.79
N PHE A 752 38.92 -1.80 6.06
CA PHE A 752 38.23 -3.00 6.55
C PHE A 752 36.89 -3.24 5.86
N GLY A 753 36.06 -2.20 5.75
CA GLY A 753 34.65 -2.35 5.39
C GLY A 753 34.40 -3.05 4.06
N TRP A 754 35.20 -2.78 3.03
CA TRP A 754 35.06 -3.47 1.74
C TRP A 754 35.34 -4.97 1.84
N ALA A 755 36.29 -5.39 2.68
CA ALA A 755 36.64 -6.80 2.91
C ALA A 755 35.62 -7.51 3.82
N GLU A 756 34.89 -6.73 4.61
CA GLU A 756 33.75 -7.19 5.42
C GLU A 756 32.43 -7.24 4.62
N ASN A 757 32.47 -7.02 3.29
CA ASN A 757 31.30 -6.93 2.41
C ASN A 757 30.30 -5.83 2.82
N ARG A 758 30.75 -4.77 3.49
CA ARG A 758 29.91 -3.61 3.78
C ARG A 758 29.72 -2.80 2.50
N ALA A 759 28.50 -2.34 2.25
CA ALA A 759 28.23 -1.38 1.18
C ALA A 759 28.76 0.02 1.54
N PRO A 760 29.32 0.79 0.58
CA PRO A 760 29.84 2.14 0.81
C PRO A 760 28.78 3.25 0.77
N ALA A 761 27.63 3.00 0.13
CA ALA A 761 26.52 3.92 -0.06
C ALA A 761 25.23 3.12 -0.31
N PRO A 762 24.02 3.70 -0.12
CA PRO A 762 22.78 2.96 -0.37
C PRO A 762 22.59 2.60 -1.85
N TRP A 763 23.15 3.39 -2.77
CA TRP A 763 23.14 3.15 -4.21
C TRP A 763 24.31 2.29 -4.72
N MET A 764 25.00 1.53 -3.85
CA MET A 764 26.04 0.59 -4.28
C MET A 764 25.99 -0.72 -3.48
N ASP A 765 25.48 -1.78 -4.11
CA ASP A 765 25.59 -3.15 -3.61
C ASP A 765 26.97 -3.74 -3.92
N ALA A 766 27.86 -3.70 -2.93
CA ALA A 766 29.17 -4.32 -3.05
C ALA A 766 29.09 -5.85 -3.25
N THR A 767 28.09 -6.52 -2.70
CA THR A 767 27.93 -7.97 -2.77
C THR A 767 27.42 -8.40 -4.13
N ALA A 768 26.36 -7.76 -4.65
CA ALA A 768 25.87 -8.02 -5.99
C ALA A 768 26.93 -7.70 -7.04
N TYR A 769 27.69 -6.60 -6.86
CA TYR A 769 28.80 -6.27 -7.74
C TYR A 769 29.85 -7.38 -7.78
N LEU A 770 30.32 -7.87 -6.62
CA LEU A 770 31.31 -8.94 -6.58
C LEU A 770 30.76 -10.27 -7.15
N SER A 771 29.49 -10.59 -6.90
CA SER A 771 28.82 -11.77 -7.45
C SER A 771 28.75 -11.74 -8.98
N GLY A 772 28.43 -10.57 -9.56
CA GLY A 772 28.40 -10.36 -11.00
C GLY A 772 29.80 -10.28 -11.66
N ASN A 773 30.86 -10.11 -10.86
CA ASN A 773 32.22 -9.90 -11.35
C ASN A 773 33.24 -10.86 -10.68
N PRO A 774 33.21 -12.18 -10.99
CA PRO A 774 34.07 -13.17 -10.33
C PRO A 774 35.58 -12.93 -10.51
N ASP A 775 35.97 -12.22 -11.57
CA ASP A 775 37.35 -11.83 -11.83
C ASP A 775 37.87 -10.80 -10.80
N VAL A 776 37.00 -9.89 -10.35
CA VAL A 776 37.30 -8.92 -9.28
C VAL A 776 37.50 -9.64 -7.94
N VAL A 777 36.64 -10.62 -7.66
CA VAL A 777 36.76 -11.49 -6.49
C VAL A 777 38.07 -12.27 -6.53
N ALA A 778 38.40 -12.89 -7.66
CA ALA A 778 39.64 -13.65 -7.83
C ALA A 778 40.90 -12.78 -7.67
N ALA A 779 40.82 -11.51 -8.07
CA ALA A 779 41.88 -10.53 -7.88
C ALA A 779 41.96 -9.98 -6.44
N GLY A 780 40.98 -10.27 -5.57
CA GLY A 780 40.91 -9.77 -4.20
C GLY A 780 40.81 -8.25 -4.13
N MET A 781 40.16 -7.62 -5.13
CA MET A 781 40.08 -6.17 -5.25
C MET A 781 38.90 -5.59 -4.49
N ASN A 782 39.09 -4.40 -3.92
CA ASN A 782 38.01 -3.60 -3.36
C ASN A 782 37.00 -3.25 -4.47
N PRO A 783 35.69 -3.58 -4.31
CA PRO A 783 34.68 -3.35 -5.33
C PRO A 783 34.49 -1.87 -5.68
N LEU A 784 34.53 -0.96 -4.71
CA LEU A 784 34.48 0.50 -4.96
C LEU A 784 35.68 0.95 -5.79
N ALA A 785 36.89 0.50 -5.41
CA ALA A 785 38.11 0.82 -6.12
C ALA A 785 38.10 0.29 -7.55
N HIS A 786 37.62 -0.96 -7.72
CA HIS A 786 37.53 -1.58 -9.03
C HIS A 786 36.52 -0.86 -9.91
N TYR A 787 35.31 -0.59 -9.41
CA TYR A 787 34.29 0.06 -10.22
C TYR A 787 34.70 1.47 -10.66
N LEU A 788 35.15 2.32 -9.74
CA LEU A 788 35.57 3.69 -10.06
C LEU A 788 36.82 3.74 -10.96
N GLY A 789 37.75 2.79 -10.81
CA GLY A 789 39.00 2.78 -11.58
C GLY A 789 38.91 2.07 -12.94
N TYR A 790 38.03 1.08 -13.07
CA TYR A 790 37.97 0.19 -14.23
C TYR A 790 36.53 -0.16 -14.63
N GLY A 791 35.71 -0.61 -13.67
CA GLY A 791 34.41 -1.22 -13.95
C GLY A 791 33.44 -0.31 -14.71
N VAL A 792 33.40 0.98 -14.37
CA VAL A 792 32.59 1.98 -15.09
C VAL A 792 33.01 2.11 -16.56
N HIS A 793 34.30 2.03 -16.86
CA HIS A 793 34.84 2.12 -18.22
C HIS A 793 34.72 0.79 -18.99
N GLU A 794 34.65 -0.33 -18.28
CA GLU A 794 34.39 -1.66 -18.83
C GLU A 794 32.90 -1.92 -19.09
N GLY A 795 32.01 -1.02 -18.64
CA GLY A 795 30.55 -1.21 -18.72
C GLY A 795 30.03 -2.27 -17.75
N ARG A 796 30.71 -2.48 -16.61
CA ARG A 796 30.19 -3.33 -15.53
C ARG A 796 28.94 -2.67 -14.95
N VAL A 797 27.94 -3.48 -14.59
CA VAL A 797 26.69 -2.99 -13.99
C VAL A 797 26.89 -2.80 -12.50
N LEU A 798 26.42 -1.67 -11.98
CA LEU A 798 26.26 -1.41 -10.54
C LEU A 798 24.77 -1.50 -10.20
N THR A 799 24.43 -2.08 -9.07
CA THR A 799 23.06 -2.08 -8.53
C THR A 799 23.05 -1.37 -7.18
N ALA A 800 21.91 -0.83 -6.79
CA ALA A 800 21.74 -0.31 -5.43
C ALA A 800 21.68 -1.47 -4.42
N LEU A 801 22.14 -1.23 -3.17
CA LEU A 801 22.15 -2.22 -2.09
C LEU A 801 20.75 -2.76 -1.82
N GLU A 802 19.80 -1.85 -1.88
CA GLU A 802 18.40 -2.15 -1.95
C GLU A 802 18.08 -1.80 -3.43
N PRO A 803 17.97 -2.79 -4.35
CA PRO A 803 17.78 -2.55 -5.80
C PRO A 803 16.66 -1.55 -6.05
N ASP A 804 15.71 -1.76 -5.17
CA ASP A 804 14.66 -0.94 -4.69
C ASP A 804 15.21 -0.02 -3.58
N LEU A 805 15.24 1.31 -3.76
CA LEU A 805 14.83 2.16 -2.62
C LEU A 805 13.31 1.93 -2.43
N TRP A 806 12.95 0.68 -2.13
CA TRP A 806 11.73 0.00 -1.67
C TRP A 806 12.05 -0.86 -0.44
N GLY A 807 13.17 -0.60 0.27
CA GLY A 807 13.53 -1.07 1.61
C GLY A 807 14.21 0.01 2.44
#